data_AF-A0A858RMF9-F1
#
_entry.id   AF-A0A858RMF9-F1
#
_cell.length_a   1.000
_cell.length_b   1.000
_cell.length_c   1.000
_cell.angle_alpha   90.00
_cell.angle_beta   90.00
_cell.angle_gamma   90.00
#
_symmetry.space_group_name_H-M   'P 1'
#
loop_
_entity.id
_entity.type
_entity.pdbx_description
1 polymer ?
#
loop_
_entity_poly.entity_id
_entity_poly.type
_entity_poly.pdbx_seq_one_letter_code
_entity_poly.pdbx_strand_id
1 'polypeptide(L)'
;MILCSFASGGSVSLQDLWKRSIEEGSSAETIQVTGKVLATDPTGGRLVIADESGPVILALQLPPEAWELVGSGKILQLDFPPGRFERRGAVIDCGGGYLIEIDGRHPPVQRRASVFLSKGKHPLRLEWFNGQAQSTLQLGCEGPGGNHPSIPETWLSHEEGPGLHYERFLVNEISSLDEIPMAGSGTNAGTVQGIDAAIAGDLANVALRFTGQIEVPEDGIYQFHLTSDDGARLKIGGLRPGWKLLDDDQKVSEASWQSIESNVTYAALEGPHLRLEVATDQKRFELLVLNPAGLDARELVGKRITASGVAHEGGICVLGSAELHFVTGGNKPAAQFTLAAQIRELRPEEAARAQPAVLQGVVTMVNYRSMVLQDESGGIFVLAEMNPPDPLPEPGEWWRVEGHTASGDFAPLIIAEKCSFLRSGALPAPSRPSWDEILSGSLDAQQVEIEAVVTAVSPDRTELLTSDGTAVVRSDEFYPLPAELRSPGAVELLGARVKLRGVFATGWNPQLGRRTPGVFSLGNASLSVEELAPKDPAEVPLVTIKDLWSFASKSTTLNRVRLRGQMMSRDTGTLLVSDGTHGLRLASTSPQGCIPGDEVEVTGFPRMGPISPLLAHPVVRVLSHEKLPEPLVRDVSTLPDLSLDSRLVRVEGRVISDTIQGGERRVEMESGMLRFAAVSVEASNIREPLLADSRVRVDGVYSVLASETPAAGPGRFEIQISSDQALQVISRPPWWSTRRLLMLVAFLFGGLALVMGWVVVLQRMVARRSSQLVAEIAKKEHAETERALEQERARVARDLHDELGAGLTEIGLLGSLMGNPAIPETAKSGYLGTLGDVSRSLVSSLDAIVWAINPEYDTVDDLAGYLWLQAQRLLNPAGIECSPMKPVEIPSRSLGSSSRHALLLAFKEVLNNVIKHSKATRVDLGIHVENENMILSIADNGSGIPADEVPLGSQGIAGMHERMRDHGGSCEILARPAGGTIVNLTLPLRSS
;
A
#
# COMPACT_ATOMS: atom_id res chain seq x y z
N MET A 1 54.41 34.58 -60.94
CA MET A 1 55.36 35.71 -60.95
C MET A 1 54.61 36.96 -61.40
N ILE A 2 53.93 37.65 -60.49
CA ILE A 2 53.40 39.01 -60.66
C ILE A 2 53.87 39.75 -59.41
N LEU A 3 54.92 40.56 -59.56
CA LEU A 3 55.49 41.41 -58.52
C LEU A 3 54.67 42.69 -58.46
N CYS A 4 53.79 42.82 -57.46
CA CYS A 4 53.32 44.14 -57.03
C CYS A 4 54.38 44.70 -56.08
N SER A 5 55.23 45.56 -56.63
CA SER A 5 56.19 46.37 -55.88
C SER A 5 55.42 47.37 -55.02
N PHE A 6 55.21 47.05 -53.75
CA PHE A 6 54.85 48.02 -52.71
C PHE A 6 56.14 48.62 -52.16
N ALA A 7 56.15 49.94 -51.93
CA ALA A 7 57.32 50.69 -51.47
C ALA A 7 57.94 50.08 -50.18
N SER A 8 59.26 50.14 -50.07
CA SER A 8 60.08 49.50 -49.03
C SER A 8 59.62 49.84 -47.60
N GLY A 9 58.81 48.97 -47.00
CA GLY A 9 58.54 48.93 -45.57
C GLY A 9 59.72 48.32 -44.80
N GLY A 10 59.95 48.76 -43.57
CA GLY A 10 61.02 48.21 -42.73
C GLY A 10 60.76 46.74 -42.40
N SER A 11 61.78 45.89 -42.53
CA SER A 11 61.70 44.52 -42.01
C SER A 11 61.71 44.57 -40.48
N VAL A 12 60.77 43.86 -39.87
CA VAL A 12 60.54 43.83 -38.41
C VAL A 12 60.68 42.39 -37.92
N SER A 13 61.25 42.19 -36.72
CA SER A 13 61.31 40.86 -36.11
C SER A 13 59.92 40.39 -35.69
N LEU A 14 59.71 39.08 -35.55
CA LEU A 14 58.43 38.55 -35.09
C LEU A 14 58.07 39.02 -33.67
N GLN A 15 59.06 39.18 -32.79
CA GLN A 15 58.82 39.69 -31.44
C GLN A 15 58.56 41.21 -31.41
N ASP A 16 59.10 41.98 -32.36
CA ASP A 16 58.72 43.38 -32.53
C ASP A 16 57.30 43.50 -33.10
N LEU A 17 56.89 42.62 -34.02
CA LEU A 17 55.50 42.53 -34.47
C LEU A 17 54.57 42.20 -33.29
N TRP A 18 54.98 41.27 -32.44
CA TRP A 18 54.28 40.93 -31.20
C TRP A 18 54.15 42.13 -30.28
N LYS A 19 55.22 42.88 -30.04
CA LYS A 19 55.19 44.07 -29.19
C LYS A 19 54.29 45.18 -29.76
N ARG A 20 54.37 45.44 -31.07
CA ARG A 20 53.50 46.43 -31.75
C ARG A 20 52.02 46.06 -31.69
N SER A 21 51.69 44.77 -31.72
CA SER A 21 50.30 44.29 -31.54
C SER A 21 49.71 44.57 -30.16
N ILE A 22 50.56 44.89 -29.17
CA ILE A 22 50.15 45.24 -27.79
C ILE A 22 50.04 46.76 -27.63
N GLU A 23 50.99 47.51 -28.17
CA GLU A 23 51.19 48.94 -27.85
C GLU A 23 50.41 49.88 -28.77
N GLU A 24 50.35 49.61 -30.08
CA GLU A 24 49.82 50.56 -31.07
C GLU A 24 48.50 50.10 -31.68
N GLY A 25 48.25 48.79 -31.73
CA GLY A 25 47.03 48.16 -32.24
C GLY A 25 46.80 48.35 -33.75
N SER A 26 47.35 49.38 -34.40
CA SER A 26 47.27 49.64 -35.84
C SER A 26 48.56 50.27 -36.37
N SER A 27 49.06 49.79 -37.50
CA SER A 27 50.21 50.33 -38.22
C SER A 27 49.78 51.15 -39.43
N ALA A 28 50.35 52.34 -39.61
CA ALA A 28 50.18 53.17 -40.80
C ALA A 28 51.19 52.81 -41.93
N GLU A 29 52.16 51.94 -41.65
CA GLU A 29 53.21 51.51 -42.59
C GLU A 29 53.08 50.02 -42.92
N THR A 30 53.65 49.61 -44.07
CA THR A 30 53.74 48.20 -44.47
C THR A 30 54.78 47.48 -43.60
N ILE A 31 54.43 46.34 -43.02
CA ILE A 31 55.31 45.55 -42.15
C ILE A 31 55.70 44.25 -42.85
N GLN A 32 56.99 44.01 -42.99
CA GLN A 32 57.53 42.77 -43.54
C GLN A 32 58.14 41.91 -42.44
N VAL A 33 57.69 40.66 -42.32
CA VAL A 33 58.25 39.65 -41.40
C VAL A 33 58.70 38.41 -42.16
N THR A 34 59.78 37.78 -41.72
CA THR A 34 60.31 36.55 -42.34
C THR A 34 60.67 35.55 -41.26
N GLY A 35 60.27 34.29 -41.42
CA GLY A 35 60.63 33.24 -40.47
C GLY A 35 60.33 31.83 -41.00
N LYS A 36 60.80 30.82 -40.26
CA LYS A 36 60.57 29.41 -40.56
C LYS A 36 59.21 28.98 -40.02
N VAL A 37 58.40 28.37 -40.87
CA VAL A 37 57.08 27.84 -40.51
C VAL A 37 57.28 26.57 -39.70
N LEU A 38 56.77 26.54 -38.48
CA LEU A 38 56.87 25.39 -37.59
C LEU A 38 55.62 24.51 -37.69
N ALA A 39 54.45 25.12 -37.84
CA ALA A 39 53.18 24.42 -38.01
C ALA A 39 52.16 25.29 -38.75
N THR A 40 51.17 24.65 -39.37
CA THR A 40 50.07 25.31 -40.09
C THR A 40 48.75 24.69 -39.70
N ASP A 41 47.72 25.53 -39.52
CA ASP A 41 46.32 25.15 -39.40
C ASP A 41 45.55 25.88 -40.52
N PRO A 42 45.45 25.27 -41.72
CA PRO A 42 44.74 25.86 -42.86
C PRO A 42 43.25 26.07 -42.60
N THR A 43 42.64 25.19 -41.80
CA THR A 43 41.21 25.25 -41.44
C THR A 43 40.89 26.44 -40.55
N GLY A 44 41.76 26.75 -39.58
CA GLY A 44 41.64 27.91 -38.69
C GLY A 44 42.30 29.18 -39.22
N GLY A 45 42.99 29.13 -40.37
CA GLY A 45 43.71 30.26 -40.97
C GLY A 45 44.90 30.72 -40.12
N ARG A 46 45.64 29.78 -39.53
CA ARG A 46 46.73 30.07 -38.58
C ARG A 46 48.03 29.39 -38.98
N LEU A 47 49.14 30.03 -38.65
CA LEU A 47 50.46 29.40 -38.75
C LEU A 47 51.36 29.82 -37.59
N VAL A 48 52.25 28.92 -37.19
CA VAL A 48 53.32 29.18 -36.25
C VAL A 48 54.57 29.45 -37.05
N ILE A 49 55.13 30.65 -36.90
CA ILE A 49 56.36 31.08 -37.58
C ILE A 49 57.38 31.50 -36.54
N ALA A 50 58.64 31.18 -36.76
CA ALA A 50 59.72 31.55 -35.84
C ALA A 50 60.91 32.15 -36.59
N ASP A 51 61.53 33.15 -35.98
CA ASP A 51 62.80 33.74 -36.40
C ASP A 51 63.78 33.71 -35.20
N GLU A 52 64.89 34.45 -35.26
CA GLU A 52 65.87 34.52 -34.17
C GLU A 52 65.31 35.13 -32.87
N SER A 53 64.21 35.88 -32.93
CA SER A 53 63.54 36.49 -31.77
C SER A 53 62.56 35.54 -31.07
N GLY A 54 62.15 34.45 -31.74
CA GLY A 54 61.32 33.40 -31.16
C GLY A 54 60.07 33.07 -31.98
N PRO A 55 59.27 32.08 -31.56
CA PRO A 55 58.05 31.70 -32.25
C PRO A 55 56.89 32.65 -31.96
N VAL A 56 56.11 32.95 -33.00
CA VAL A 56 54.86 33.70 -32.91
C VAL A 56 53.77 32.93 -33.66
N ILE A 57 52.57 32.95 -33.09
CA ILE A 57 51.38 32.40 -33.75
C ILE A 57 50.67 33.54 -34.46
N LEU A 58 50.51 33.42 -35.78
CA LEU A 58 49.80 34.38 -36.60
C LEU A 58 48.48 33.79 -37.07
N ALA A 59 47.38 34.50 -36.84
CA ALA A 59 46.10 34.25 -37.49
C ALA A 59 45.97 35.23 -38.66
N LEU A 60 45.93 34.70 -39.89
CA LEU A 60 45.94 35.51 -41.11
C LEU A 60 45.25 34.80 -42.27
N GLN A 61 44.78 35.57 -43.25
CA GLN A 61 44.10 35.01 -44.42
C GLN A 61 45.06 34.91 -45.61
N LEU A 62 45.56 33.71 -45.89
CA LEU A 62 46.27 33.39 -47.14
C LEU A 62 45.32 32.80 -48.19
N PRO A 63 45.62 32.94 -49.50
CA PRO A 63 44.93 32.22 -50.57
C PRO A 63 44.95 30.69 -50.34
N PRO A 64 43.91 29.93 -50.73
CA PRO A 64 43.89 28.46 -50.56
C PRO A 64 45.12 27.76 -51.15
N GLU A 65 45.57 28.21 -52.32
CA GLU A 65 46.79 27.74 -53.01
C GLU A 65 48.08 28.00 -52.20
N ALA A 66 48.11 29.02 -51.35
CA ALA A 66 49.24 29.31 -50.50
C ALA A 66 49.34 28.30 -49.35
N TRP A 67 48.21 27.89 -48.75
CA TRP A 67 48.19 26.91 -47.67
C TRP A 67 48.67 25.52 -48.10
N GLU A 68 48.51 25.15 -49.38
CA GLU A 68 49.08 23.91 -49.92
C GLU A 68 50.61 23.97 -50.08
N LEU A 69 51.17 25.16 -50.27
CA LEU A 69 52.60 25.39 -50.51
C LEU A 69 53.37 25.74 -49.23
N VAL A 70 52.70 26.36 -48.26
CA VAL A 70 53.24 26.70 -46.95
C VAL A 70 53.17 25.46 -46.06
N GLY A 71 54.27 24.71 -46.00
CA GLY A 71 54.43 23.54 -45.15
C GLY A 71 55.41 23.76 -44.00
N SER A 72 55.29 22.95 -42.94
CA SER A 72 56.27 22.93 -41.84
C SER A 72 57.69 22.74 -42.38
N GLY A 73 58.62 23.56 -41.90
CA GLY A 73 60.02 23.59 -42.32
C GLY A 73 60.36 24.63 -43.37
N LYS A 74 59.39 25.24 -44.07
CA LYS A 74 59.64 26.26 -45.10
C LYS A 74 59.90 27.65 -44.51
N ILE A 75 60.72 28.47 -45.19
CA ILE A 75 60.92 29.87 -44.84
C ILE A 75 59.87 30.72 -45.57
N LEU A 76 59.05 31.43 -44.80
CA LEU A 76 57.95 32.25 -45.28
C LEU A 76 58.24 33.72 -44.98
N GLN A 77 58.15 34.56 -46.00
CA GLN A 77 58.07 35.99 -45.88
C GLN A 77 56.62 36.44 -46.02
N LEU A 78 56.15 37.29 -45.09
CA LEU A 78 54.84 37.92 -45.09
C LEU A 78 55.00 39.44 -45.14
N ASP A 79 54.35 40.06 -46.12
CA ASP A 79 54.30 41.51 -46.33
C ASP A 79 52.90 42.02 -45.96
N PHE A 80 52.74 42.52 -44.74
CA PHE A 80 51.47 43.07 -44.27
C PHE A 80 51.28 44.52 -44.70
N PRO A 81 50.18 44.89 -45.39
CA PRO A 81 49.85 46.28 -45.65
C PRO A 81 49.52 47.03 -44.34
N PRO A 82 49.47 48.38 -44.35
CA PRO A 82 49.03 49.18 -43.21
C PRO A 82 47.67 48.67 -42.68
N GLY A 83 47.56 48.45 -41.38
CA GLY A 83 46.42 47.75 -40.80
C GLY A 83 46.49 47.47 -39.31
N ARG A 84 45.40 46.90 -38.76
CA ARG A 84 45.25 46.54 -37.36
C ARG A 84 45.84 45.16 -37.04
N PHE A 85 46.69 45.08 -36.02
CA PHE A 85 47.23 43.83 -35.48
C PHE A 85 46.77 43.71 -34.03
N GLU A 86 45.97 42.70 -33.70
CA GLU A 86 45.39 42.55 -32.38
C GLU A 86 45.94 41.29 -31.71
N ARG A 87 46.53 41.44 -30.52
CA ARG A 87 46.93 40.30 -29.70
C ARG A 87 45.69 39.67 -29.04
N ARG A 88 45.46 38.38 -29.31
CA ARG A 88 44.47 37.54 -28.63
C ARG A 88 45.18 36.40 -27.92
N GLY A 89 45.53 36.61 -26.65
CA GLY A 89 46.28 35.64 -25.85
C GLY A 89 47.68 35.42 -26.42
N ALA A 90 47.95 34.20 -26.91
CA ALA A 90 49.22 33.84 -27.54
C ALA A 90 49.25 34.02 -29.08
N VAL A 91 48.17 34.54 -29.66
CA VAL A 91 48.00 34.67 -31.12
C VAL A 91 47.96 36.15 -31.51
N ILE A 92 48.64 36.51 -32.61
CA ILE A 92 48.46 37.81 -33.26
C ILE A 92 47.44 37.64 -34.38
N ASP A 93 46.26 38.24 -34.19
CA ASP A 93 45.23 38.35 -35.22
C ASP A 93 45.58 39.48 -36.18
N CYS A 94 45.94 39.09 -37.40
CA CYS A 94 46.29 39.98 -38.50
C CYS A 94 45.05 40.24 -39.36
N GLY A 95 44.01 40.84 -38.77
CA GLY A 95 42.84 41.41 -39.46
C GLY A 95 41.67 40.47 -39.75
N GLY A 96 41.46 39.41 -38.96
CA GLY A 96 40.37 38.45 -39.11
C GLY A 96 39.08 38.75 -38.31
N GLY A 97 39.16 39.52 -37.22
CA GLY A 97 38.06 39.76 -36.27
C GLY A 97 36.96 40.78 -36.69
N TYR A 98 35.91 40.90 -35.88
CA TYR A 98 34.89 41.95 -35.99
C TYR A 98 35.45 43.30 -35.53
N LEU A 99 35.07 44.37 -36.24
CA LEU A 99 35.45 45.75 -35.89
C LEU A 99 34.68 46.25 -34.65
N ILE A 100 33.39 45.91 -34.54
CA ILE A 100 32.55 46.20 -33.37
C ILE A 100 31.69 44.97 -33.09
N GLU A 101 31.56 44.59 -31.82
CA GLU A 101 30.68 43.52 -31.36
C GLU A 101 29.95 43.95 -30.08
N ILE A 102 28.64 43.75 -30.10
CA ILE A 102 27.67 44.06 -29.06
C ILE A 102 26.83 42.79 -28.94
N ASP A 103 26.93 42.04 -27.85
CA ASP A 103 26.20 40.77 -27.69
C ASP A 103 25.31 40.78 -26.44
N GLY A 104 24.27 39.96 -26.46
CA GLY A 104 23.24 39.84 -25.42
C GLY A 104 22.07 40.83 -25.57
N ARG A 105 21.04 40.67 -24.73
CA ARG A 105 19.89 41.58 -24.66
C ARG A 105 20.15 42.68 -23.64
N HIS A 106 20.14 43.93 -24.07
CA HIS A 106 20.37 45.09 -23.20
C HIS A 106 19.51 46.29 -23.61
N PRO A 107 19.51 47.42 -22.88
CA PRO A 107 19.01 48.69 -23.43
C PRO A 107 19.90 49.14 -24.60
N PRO A 108 19.49 50.11 -25.44
CA PRO A 108 20.34 50.61 -26.53
C PRO A 108 21.76 51.01 -26.06
N VAL A 109 22.77 50.29 -26.53
CA VAL A 109 24.20 50.55 -26.24
C VAL A 109 24.91 50.94 -27.53
N GLN A 110 25.72 51.99 -27.47
CA GLN A 110 26.58 52.42 -28.58
C GLN A 110 28.04 52.02 -28.32
N ARG A 111 28.69 51.36 -29.29
CA ARG A 111 30.14 51.12 -29.30
C ARG A 111 30.81 51.81 -30.48
N ARG A 112 32.10 52.12 -30.33
CA ARG A 112 32.93 52.78 -31.35
C ARG A 112 34.23 52.03 -31.58
N ALA A 113 34.70 51.99 -32.81
CA ALA A 113 36.01 51.44 -33.15
C ALA A 113 36.58 52.12 -34.39
N SER A 114 37.91 52.27 -34.44
CA SER A 114 38.61 52.94 -35.54
C SER A 114 39.38 51.94 -36.41
N VAL A 115 39.37 52.15 -37.71
CA VAL A 115 40.12 51.35 -38.71
C VAL A 115 40.70 52.28 -39.77
N PHE A 116 41.93 52.03 -40.20
CA PHE A 116 42.49 52.72 -41.36
C PHE A 116 41.95 52.08 -42.64
N LEU A 117 41.44 52.91 -43.56
CA LEU A 117 40.96 52.47 -44.86
C LEU A 117 41.64 53.31 -45.94
N SER A 118 42.16 52.65 -46.96
CA SER A 118 42.60 53.32 -48.20
C SER A 118 41.40 53.71 -49.04
N LYS A 119 41.49 54.79 -49.81
CA LYS A 119 40.49 55.21 -50.79
C LYS A 119 40.08 54.03 -51.69
N GLY A 120 38.77 53.84 -51.82
CA GLY A 120 38.19 52.75 -52.61
C GLY A 120 37.29 51.83 -51.79
N LYS A 121 36.98 50.66 -52.37
CA LYS A 121 35.97 49.74 -51.85
C LYS A 121 36.56 48.73 -50.87
N HIS A 122 35.91 48.56 -49.72
CA HIS A 122 36.25 47.59 -48.69
C HIS A 122 35.07 46.68 -48.38
N PRO A 123 35.28 45.37 -48.16
CA PRO A 123 34.20 44.47 -47.74
C PRO A 123 33.54 44.94 -46.45
N LEU A 124 32.20 44.89 -46.40
CA LEU A 124 31.39 45.20 -45.24
C LEU A 124 30.44 44.03 -44.94
N ARG A 125 30.37 43.63 -43.67
CA ARG A 125 29.36 42.71 -43.14
C ARG A 125 28.84 43.23 -41.82
N LEU A 126 27.52 43.32 -41.69
CA LEU A 126 26.84 43.68 -40.44
C LEU A 126 25.80 42.61 -40.14
N GLU A 127 25.83 42.07 -38.93
CA GLU A 127 24.84 41.10 -38.45
C GLU A 127 24.16 41.66 -37.21
N TRP A 128 22.85 41.43 -37.12
CA TRP A 128 22.01 41.98 -36.07
C TRP A 128 20.86 41.02 -35.77
N PHE A 129 20.47 40.88 -34.51
CA PHE A 129 19.25 40.15 -34.13
C PHE A 129 18.41 41.00 -33.19
N ASN A 130 17.10 40.72 -33.18
CA ASN A 130 16.14 41.38 -32.33
C ASN A 130 15.09 40.39 -31.82
N GLY A 131 14.90 40.37 -30.50
CA GLY A 131 13.96 39.48 -29.81
C GLY A 131 12.63 40.13 -29.43
N GLN A 132 12.44 41.43 -29.67
CA GLN A 132 11.28 42.21 -29.23
C GLN A 132 10.57 42.93 -30.37
N ALA A 133 9.35 43.44 -30.17
CA ALA A 133 8.63 44.17 -31.21
C ALA A 133 9.18 45.57 -31.51
N GLN A 134 9.96 46.14 -30.59
CA GLN A 134 10.72 47.39 -30.76
C GLN A 134 12.20 47.05 -30.96
N SER A 135 12.92 47.93 -31.66
CA SER A 135 14.29 47.64 -32.07
C SER A 135 15.10 48.90 -32.33
N THR A 136 16.39 48.88 -32.04
CA THR A 136 17.33 49.97 -32.30
C THR A 136 18.54 49.41 -33.05
N LEU A 137 18.76 49.86 -34.28
CA LEU A 137 19.98 49.58 -35.05
C LEU A 137 20.43 50.85 -35.75
N GLN A 138 21.62 51.36 -35.42
CA GLN A 138 22.19 52.53 -36.09
C GLN A 138 23.69 52.35 -36.32
N LEU A 139 24.14 52.52 -37.58
CA LEU A 139 25.55 52.53 -37.95
C LEU A 139 25.92 53.85 -38.62
N GLY A 140 26.96 54.52 -38.12
CA GLY A 140 27.59 55.64 -38.80
C GLY A 140 29.11 55.63 -38.62
N CYS A 141 29.76 56.69 -39.12
CA CYS A 141 31.21 56.81 -39.05
C CYS A 141 31.69 58.26 -39.03
N GLU A 142 32.88 58.48 -38.48
CA GLU A 142 33.63 59.72 -38.51
C GLU A 142 34.97 59.48 -39.20
N GLY A 143 35.31 60.28 -40.22
CA GLY A 143 36.56 60.11 -40.96
C GLY A 143 37.13 61.44 -41.45
N PRO A 144 38.18 61.43 -42.28
CA PRO A 144 38.84 62.64 -42.80
C PRO A 144 37.89 63.63 -43.49
N GLY A 145 36.82 63.12 -44.11
CA GLY A 145 35.77 63.91 -44.77
C GLY A 145 34.68 64.49 -43.84
N GLY A 146 34.77 64.28 -42.52
CA GLY A 146 33.81 64.74 -41.52
C GLY A 146 33.02 63.62 -40.83
N ASN A 147 32.05 64.01 -40.00
CA ASN A 147 31.20 63.09 -39.24
C ASN A 147 29.91 62.76 -40.02
N HIS A 148 29.64 61.47 -40.18
CA HIS A 148 28.46 60.93 -40.83
C HIS A 148 27.64 60.11 -39.81
N PRO A 149 26.54 60.68 -39.27
CA PRO A 149 25.69 60.01 -38.27
C PRO A 149 25.12 58.67 -38.75
N SER A 150 24.88 58.54 -40.05
CA SER A 150 24.60 57.30 -40.77
C SER A 150 25.54 57.15 -41.97
N ILE A 151 25.86 55.91 -42.37
CA ILE A 151 26.69 55.67 -43.56
C ILE A 151 25.97 56.19 -44.81
N PRO A 152 26.59 57.06 -45.63
CA PRO A 152 25.97 57.53 -46.87
C PRO A 152 25.63 56.37 -47.80
N GLU A 153 24.42 56.32 -48.35
CA GLU A 153 23.98 55.26 -49.28
C GLU A 153 24.88 55.19 -50.52
N THR A 154 25.44 56.33 -50.95
CA THR A 154 26.41 56.42 -52.05
C THR A 154 27.73 55.69 -51.78
N TRP A 155 28.03 55.36 -50.52
CA TRP A 155 29.22 54.58 -50.16
C TRP A 155 28.95 53.09 -50.16
N LEU A 156 27.69 52.64 -50.23
CA LEU A 156 27.34 51.24 -50.11
C LEU A 156 27.11 50.61 -51.49
N SER A 157 27.78 49.51 -51.77
CA SER A 157 27.58 48.72 -53.00
C SER A 157 27.70 47.23 -52.76
N HIS A 158 27.09 46.42 -53.62
CA HIS A 158 27.29 44.98 -53.70
C HIS A 158 27.83 44.64 -55.10
N GLU A 159 28.15 43.37 -55.38
CA GLU A 159 28.83 42.99 -56.63
C GLU A 159 28.06 43.38 -57.91
N GLU A 160 26.73 43.48 -57.86
CA GLU A 160 25.86 43.72 -59.02
C GLU A 160 25.28 45.16 -59.10
N GLY A 161 25.51 46.04 -58.12
CA GLY A 161 24.94 47.39 -58.15
C GLY A 161 25.04 48.20 -56.83
N PRO A 162 24.38 49.38 -56.75
CA PRO A 162 24.34 50.19 -55.54
C PRO A 162 23.52 49.52 -54.41
N GLY A 163 23.91 49.75 -53.16
CA GLY A 163 23.27 49.18 -51.97
C GLY A 163 23.90 47.86 -51.48
N LEU A 164 23.40 47.31 -50.38
CA LEU A 164 23.84 46.05 -49.75
C LEU A 164 22.87 44.90 -50.03
N HIS A 165 23.37 43.67 -50.04
CA HIS A 165 22.54 42.47 -49.98
C HIS A 165 22.15 42.19 -48.53
N TYR A 166 20.89 41.86 -48.27
CA TYR A 166 20.43 41.46 -46.95
C TYR A 166 19.80 40.06 -46.96
N GLU A 167 20.04 39.31 -45.88
CA GLU A 167 19.38 38.05 -45.56
C GLU A 167 18.56 38.21 -44.28
N ARG A 168 17.35 37.68 -44.27
CA ARG A 168 16.46 37.64 -43.10
C ARG A 168 16.30 36.21 -42.58
N PHE A 169 16.37 36.06 -41.27
CA PHE A 169 16.16 34.82 -40.55
C PHE A 169 15.02 35.01 -39.52
N LEU A 170 13.99 34.16 -39.58
CA LEU A 170 12.95 34.07 -38.55
C LEU A 170 13.43 33.11 -37.47
N VAL A 171 13.41 33.54 -36.21
CA VAL A 171 14.13 32.83 -35.14
C VAL A 171 13.26 32.68 -33.90
N ASN A 172 12.95 31.45 -33.48
CA ASN A 172 12.11 31.21 -32.29
C ASN A 172 12.87 31.46 -30.98
N GLU A 173 14.16 31.10 -30.95
CA GLU A 173 15.07 31.27 -29.83
C GLU A 173 16.47 31.57 -30.40
N ILE A 174 16.92 32.83 -30.31
CA ILE A 174 18.34 33.18 -30.41
C ILE A 174 18.70 33.96 -29.16
N SER A 175 19.77 33.52 -28.49
CA SER A 175 20.32 34.16 -27.30
C SER A 175 21.66 34.85 -27.54
N SER A 176 22.36 34.50 -28.63
CA SER A 176 23.66 35.07 -29.03
C SER A 176 23.83 35.18 -30.55
N LEU A 177 24.66 36.13 -30.99
CA LEU A 177 25.05 36.34 -32.39
C LEU A 177 25.70 35.13 -33.09
N ASP A 178 26.23 34.16 -32.32
CA ASP A 178 26.85 32.93 -32.86
C ASP A 178 25.83 31.94 -33.43
N GLU A 179 24.55 32.12 -33.11
CA GLU A 179 23.46 31.29 -33.60
C GLU A 179 22.98 31.72 -35.00
N ILE A 180 23.46 32.85 -35.55
CA ILE A 180 23.13 33.31 -36.91
C ILE A 180 23.91 32.46 -37.95
N PRO A 181 23.24 31.64 -38.79
CA PRO A 181 23.89 30.65 -39.65
C PRO A 181 24.89 31.27 -40.65
N MET A 182 26.11 30.76 -40.74
CA MET A 182 27.20 31.42 -41.49
C MET A 182 26.99 31.53 -43.03
N ALA A 183 26.03 30.81 -43.64
CA ALA A 183 25.63 30.99 -45.04
C ALA A 183 24.31 30.29 -45.40
N GLY A 184 23.47 30.91 -46.24
CA GLY A 184 22.59 30.22 -47.19
C GLY A 184 21.25 29.64 -46.68
N SER A 185 20.81 29.96 -45.47
CA SER A 185 19.54 29.45 -44.90
C SER A 185 18.50 30.54 -44.58
N GLY A 186 18.67 31.75 -45.14
CA GLY A 186 17.72 32.85 -44.94
C GLY A 186 16.36 32.52 -45.54
N THR A 187 15.27 32.86 -44.83
CA THR A 187 13.91 32.63 -45.30
C THR A 187 13.45 33.68 -46.31
N ASN A 188 14.13 34.83 -46.38
CA ASN A 188 13.97 35.88 -47.40
C ASN A 188 15.28 36.65 -47.58
N ALA A 189 15.62 37.05 -48.81
CA ALA A 189 16.81 37.84 -49.14
C ALA A 189 16.52 38.88 -50.23
N GLY A 190 17.26 39.99 -50.24
CA GLY A 190 17.05 41.09 -51.19
C GLY A 190 18.16 42.13 -51.17
N THR A 191 17.93 43.28 -51.80
CA THR A 191 18.88 44.40 -51.87
C THR A 191 18.29 45.67 -51.26
N VAL A 192 19.11 46.46 -50.57
CA VAL A 192 18.73 47.71 -49.90
C VAL A 192 19.78 48.81 -50.13
N GLN A 193 19.38 50.07 -50.25
CA GLN A 193 20.30 51.20 -50.43
C GLN A 193 21.07 51.60 -49.15
N GLY A 194 20.52 51.32 -47.98
CA GLY A 194 21.10 51.67 -46.66
C GLY A 194 20.90 50.57 -45.62
N ILE A 195 21.33 50.83 -44.38
CA ILE A 195 21.19 49.89 -43.26
C ILE A 195 19.97 50.32 -42.44
N ASP A 196 18.86 49.59 -42.59
CA ASP A 196 17.60 49.85 -41.89
C ASP A 196 16.97 48.53 -41.40
N ALA A 197 16.70 48.45 -40.09
CA ALA A 197 16.07 47.29 -39.47
C ALA A 197 14.60 47.11 -39.89
N ALA A 198 13.89 48.18 -40.29
CA ALA A 198 12.47 48.14 -40.66
C ALA A 198 12.16 47.21 -41.83
N ILE A 199 13.17 46.84 -42.63
CA ILE A 199 13.07 45.91 -43.77
C ILE A 199 12.68 44.50 -43.32
N ALA A 200 12.93 44.16 -42.06
CA ALA A 200 12.43 42.91 -41.45
C ALA A 200 10.90 42.86 -41.33
N GLY A 201 10.17 43.98 -41.39
CA GLY A 201 8.72 43.99 -41.19
C GLY A 201 8.34 43.72 -39.73
N ASP A 202 8.05 42.45 -39.40
CA ASP A 202 7.90 42.04 -37.99
C ASP A 202 9.29 41.94 -37.35
N LEU A 203 9.53 42.83 -36.39
CA LEU A 203 10.81 43.01 -35.71
C LEU A 203 10.97 42.05 -34.53
N ALA A 204 9.89 41.40 -34.08
CA ALA A 204 10.02 40.38 -33.05
C ALA A 204 10.68 39.14 -33.63
N ASN A 205 11.69 38.63 -32.92
CA ASN A 205 12.26 37.31 -33.19
C ASN A 205 12.81 37.20 -34.62
N VAL A 206 13.61 38.19 -35.02
CA VAL A 206 14.21 38.30 -36.36
C VAL A 206 15.71 38.56 -36.28
N ALA A 207 16.47 37.98 -37.20
CA ALA A 207 17.85 38.37 -37.45
C ALA A 207 18.04 38.85 -38.88
N LEU A 208 18.86 39.89 -39.04
CA LEU A 208 19.26 40.47 -40.32
C LEU A 208 20.77 40.38 -40.49
N ARG A 209 21.18 40.00 -41.70
CA ARG A 209 22.57 40.09 -42.13
C ARG A 209 22.66 40.97 -43.35
N PHE A 210 23.49 42.00 -43.30
CA PHE A 210 23.85 42.85 -44.44
C PHE A 210 25.26 42.49 -44.93
N THR A 211 25.42 42.37 -46.24
CA THR A 211 26.69 42.05 -46.90
C THR A 211 26.89 42.92 -48.14
N GLY A 212 28.12 43.40 -48.33
CA GLY A 212 28.49 44.19 -49.50
C GLY A 212 29.85 44.86 -49.31
N GLN A 213 29.97 46.08 -49.78
CA GLN A 213 31.19 46.88 -49.78
C GLN A 213 30.87 48.31 -49.34
N ILE A 214 31.81 48.93 -48.63
CA ILE A 214 31.83 50.36 -48.31
C ILE A 214 32.95 51.04 -49.10
N GLU A 215 32.62 52.09 -49.86
CA GLU A 215 33.55 52.89 -50.65
C GLU A 215 33.91 54.17 -49.90
N VAL A 216 35.16 54.26 -49.43
CA VAL A 216 35.64 55.45 -48.73
C VAL A 216 36.34 56.41 -49.69
N PRO A 217 36.09 57.73 -49.58
CA PRO A 217 36.55 58.72 -50.56
C PRO A 217 38.04 59.10 -50.43
N GLU A 218 38.63 58.92 -49.25
CA GLU A 218 39.98 59.37 -48.90
C GLU A 218 40.70 58.31 -48.05
N ASP A 219 42.03 58.31 -48.12
CA ASP A 219 42.87 57.50 -47.23
C ASP A 219 42.80 58.09 -45.82
N GLY A 220 42.53 57.28 -44.80
CA GLY A 220 42.60 57.75 -43.43
C GLY A 220 41.98 56.81 -42.40
N ILE A 221 41.98 57.26 -41.15
CA ILE A 221 41.38 56.54 -40.03
C ILE A 221 39.88 56.89 -39.98
N TYR A 222 39.04 55.88 -40.12
CA TYR A 222 37.60 55.97 -39.98
C TYR A 222 37.18 55.35 -38.64
N GLN A 223 36.49 56.13 -37.81
CA GLN A 223 35.88 55.67 -36.57
C GLN A 223 34.40 55.34 -36.81
N PHE A 224 34.04 54.07 -36.73
CA PHE A 224 32.65 53.62 -36.85
C PHE A 224 31.96 53.64 -35.49
N HIS A 225 30.68 53.96 -35.48
CA HIS A 225 29.81 53.87 -34.31
C HIS A 225 28.58 53.02 -34.60
N LEU A 226 28.37 51.98 -33.79
CA LEU A 226 27.25 51.04 -33.91
C LEU A 226 26.42 51.08 -32.62
N THR A 227 25.12 51.31 -32.75
CA THR A 227 24.15 51.30 -31.65
C THR A 227 23.17 50.14 -31.85
N SER A 228 23.00 49.32 -30.82
CA SER A 228 22.03 48.22 -30.80
C SER A 228 21.41 48.05 -29.42
N ASP A 229 20.13 47.69 -29.32
CA ASP A 229 19.49 47.24 -28.07
C ASP A 229 19.62 45.73 -27.85
N ASP A 230 19.59 44.94 -28.90
CA ASP A 230 19.96 43.52 -28.85
C ASP A 230 21.37 43.32 -29.45
N GLY A 231 21.71 42.13 -29.96
CA GLY A 231 23.06 41.87 -30.47
C GLY A 231 23.31 42.42 -31.87
N ALA A 232 24.49 43.04 -32.08
CA ALA A 232 25.01 43.47 -33.37
C ALA A 232 26.53 43.27 -33.51
N ARG A 233 27.00 42.84 -34.69
CA ARG A 233 28.44 42.78 -35.01
C ARG A 233 28.76 43.32 -36.40
N LEU A 234 29.77 44.17 -36.48
CA LEU A 234 30.24 44.85 -37.68
C LEU A 234 31.63 44.37 -38.06
N LYS A 235 31.83 44.08 -39.35
CA LYS A 235 33.13 43.79 -39.96
C LYS A 235 33.35 44.69 -41.17
N ILE A 236 34.49 45.37 -41.21
CA ILE A 236 34.89 46.23 -42.33
C ILE A 236 36.36 45.92 -42.65
N GLY A 237 36.63 45.52 -43.89
CA GLY A 237 37.97 45.14 -44.35
C GLY A 237 38.44 43.75 -43.89
N GLY A 238 39.62 43.37 -44.37
CA GLY A 238 40.38 42.19 -43.95
C GLY A 238 41.82 42.29 -44.48
N LEU A 239 42.83 42.15 -43.61
CA LEU A 239 44.23 42.27 -44.03
C LEU A 239 44.66 41.01 -44.78
N ARG A 240 44.95 41.15 -46.08
CA ARG A 240 45.59 40.08 -46.87
C ARG A 240 47.08 40.41 -47.00
N PRO A 241 47.97 39.72 -46.29
CA PRO A 241 49.40 39.91 -46.50
C PRO A 241 49.82 39.38 -47.87
N GLY A 242 50.75 40.07 -48.51
CA GLY A 242 51.58 39.48 -49.56
C GLY A 242 52.42 38.36 -48.96
N TRP A 243 52.70 37.31 -49.72
CA TRP A 243 53.50 36.18 -49.21
C TRP A 243 54.48 35.66 -50.26
N LYS A 244 55.63 35.17 -49.80
CA LYS A 244 56.66 34.55 -50.64
C LYS A 244 57.43 33.48 -49.88
N LEU A 245 57.67 32.33 -50.52
CA LEU A 245 58.59 31.29 -50.02
C LEU A 245 60.03 31.62 -50.40
N LEU A 246 60.96 31.44 -49.47
CA LEU A 246 62.40 31.63 -49.66
C LEU A 246 63.14 30.28 -49.68
N ASP A 247 64.25 30.19 -50.40
CA ASP A 247 65.06 28.97 -50.51
C ASP A 247 65.84 28.68 -49.20
N ASP A 248 66.07 27.39 -48.90
CA ASP A 248 66.64 26.85 -47.65
C ASP A 248 68.07 27.34 -47.29
N ASP A 249 68.76 28.05 -48.20
CA ASP A 249 70.13 28.55 -47.97
C ASP A 249 70.20 29.81 -47.07
N GLN A 250 69.06 30.39 -46.68
CA GLN A 250 69.02 31.42 -45.63
C GLN A 250 68.98 30.77 -44.24
N LYS A 251 70.09 30.87 -43.50
CA LYS A 251 70.20 30.42 -42.10
C LYS A 251 69.24 31.22 -41.20
N VAL A 252 68.00 30.76 -41.05
CA VAL A 252 67.14 31.11 -39.91
C VAL A 252 67.45 30.11 -38.80
N SER A 253 67.90 30.58 -37.64
CA SER A 253 68.27 29.74 -36.48
C SER A 253 67.12 28.80 -36.06
N GLU A 254 67.44 27.54 -35.74
CA GLU A 254 66.45 26.57 -35.26
C GLU A 254 65.92 26.97 -33.87
N ALA A 255 64.60 27.09 -33.73
CA ALA A 255 63.95 27.32 -32.44
C ALA A 255 64.20 26.13 -31.48
N SER A 256 64.49 26.41 -30.20
CA SER A 256 64.82 25.37 -29.22
C SER A 256 63.58 24.60 -28.76
N TRP A 257 63.46 23.34 -29.19
CA TRP A 257 62.49 22.40 -28.62
C TRP A 257 62.84 22.08 -27.17
N GLN A 258 61.84 22.07 -26.30
CA GLN A 258 61.97 21.73 -24.88
C GLN A 258 60.93 20.69 -24.48
N SER A 259 61.29 19.84 -23.51
CA SER A 259 60.39 18.85 -22.92
C SER A 259 60.29 19.10 -21.43
N ILE A 260 59.07 19.05 -20.89
CA ILE A 260 58.79 19.22 -19.47
C ILE A 260 57.94 18.05 -18.97
N GLU A 261 58.36 17.44 -17.88
CA GLU A 261 57.56 16.45 -17.15
C GLU A 261 57.03 17.07 -15.87
N SER A 262 55.71 17.12 -15.70
CA SER A 262 55.09 17.83 -14.59
C SER A 262 53.63 17.40 -14.38
N ASN A 263 53.08 17.74 -13.22
CA ASN A 263 51.65 17.59 -12.95
C ASN A 263 50.87 18.77 -13.54
N VAL A 264 49.74 18.47 -14.17
CA VAL A 264 48.78 19.47 -14.63
C VAL A 264 48.02 20.02 -13.42
N THR A 265 48.17 21.31 -13.13
CA THR A 265 47.48 22.01 -12.03
C THR A 265 46.23 22.75 -12.50
N TYR A 266 46.16 23.06 -13.80
CA TYR A 266 45.03 23.73 -14.43
C TYR A 266 44.90 23.24 -15.88
N ALA A 267 43.67 23.11 -16.37
CA ALA A 267 43.39 22.79 -17.76
C ALA A 267 42.06 23.43 -18.18
N ALA A 268 42.08 24.25 -19.24
CA ALA A 268 40.88 24.88 -19.78
C ALA A 268 40.94 24.96 -21.30
N LEU A 269 39.78 24.79 -21.94
CA LEU A 269 39.65 25.01 -23.37
C LEU A 269 39.44 26.51 -23.62
N GLU A 270 40.38 27.14 -24.31
CA GLU A 270 40.30 28.55 -24.71
C GLU A 270 40.12 28.60 -26.24
N GLY A 271 38.86 28.57 -26.69
CA GLY A 271 38.54 28.52 -28.11
C GLY A 271 39.01 27.21 -28.77
N PRO A 272 39.83 27.22 -29.85
CA PRO A 272 40.33 25.99 -30.48
C PRO A 272 41.52 25.36 -29.75
N HIS A 273 41.97 25.93 -28.64
CA HIS A 273 43.20 25.55 -27.96
C HIS A 273 42.91 25.05 -26.55
N LEU A 274 43.82 24.25 -26.03
CA LEU A 274 43.78 23.78 -24.65
C LEU A 274 44.95 24.38 -23.90
N ARG A 275 44.63 25.22 -22.91
CA ARG A 275 45.60 25.83 -22.02
C ARG A 275 45.76 24.93 -20.80
N LEU A 276 47.00 24.57 -20.48
CA LEU A 276 47.36 23.82 -19.29
C LEU A 276 48.33 24.67 -18.45
N GLU A 277 48.17 24.67 -17.13
CA GLU A 277 49.27 25.06 -16.25
C GLU A 277 49.89 23.81 -15.67
N VAL A 278 51.22 23.77 -15.65
CA VAL A 278 51.98 22.70 -15.02
C VAL A 278 52.91 23.25 -13.96
N ALA A 279 52.97 22.55 -12.82
CA ALA A 279 53.80 22.95 -11.69
C ALA A 279 54.96 21.97 -11.48
N THR A 280 56.18 22.47 -11.68
CA THR A 280 57.40 21.81 -11.18
C THR A 280 57.68 22.29 -9.75
N ASP A 281 58.51 21.56 -8.99
CA ASP A 281 58.83 21.84 -7.58
C ASP A 281 59.31 23.29 -7.28
N GLN A 282 59.69 24.07 -8.30
CA GLN A 282 60.21 25.43 -8.12
C GLN A 282 59.55 26.50 -9.00
N LYS A 283 58.80 26.15 -10.06
CA LYS A 283 58.17 27.11 -10.99
C LYS A 283 56.91 26.55 -11.65
N ARG A 284 55.93 27.41 -11.90
CA ARG A 284 54.77 27.12 -12.77
C ARG A 284 55.08 27.56 -14.19
N PHE A 285 54.66 26.73 -15.14
CA PHE A 285 54.80 26.97 -16.57
C PHE A 285 53.44 26.86 -17.23
N GLU A 286 53.16 27.76 -18.17
CA GLU A 286 52.02 27.66 -19.05
C GLU A 286 52.37 26.73 -20.22
N LEU A 287 51.44 25.84 -20.57
CA LEU A 287 51.48 24.98 -21.73
C LEU A 287 50.28 25.31 -22.60
N LEU A 288 50.51 25.72 -23.85
CA LEU A 288 49.44 25.96 -24.81
C LEU A 288 49.42 24.84 -25.84
N VAL A 289 48.34 24.04 -25.87
CA VAL A 289 48.14 22.96 -26.84
C VAL A 289 47.30 23.47 -28.01
N LEU A 290 47.91 23.55 -29.19
CA LEU A 290 47.30 24.18 -30.36
C LEU A 290 46.20 23.33 -31.00
N ASN A 291 46.39 22.01 -31.04
CA ASN A 291 45.39 21.05 -31.51
C ASN A 291 45.00 20.06 -30.39
N PRO A 292 43.94 20.34 -29.63
CA PRO A 292 43.52 19.51 -28.50
C PRO A 292 42.67 18.30 -28.92
N ALA A 293 42.58 17.97 -30.21
CA ALA A 293 41.77 16.85 -30.68
C ALA A 293 42.08 15.56 -29.91
N GLY A 294 41.05 14.99 -29.26
CA GLY A 294 41.14 13.78 -28.45
C GLY A 294 41.55 13.99 -26.98
N LEU A 295 41.68 15.23 -26.51
CA LEU A 295 41.98 15.57 -25.11
C LEU A 295 40.77 16.23 -24.44
N ASP A 296 40.38 15.76 -23.25
CA ASP A 296 39.37 16.41 -22.41
C ASP A 296 40.03 17.16 -21.25
N ALA A 297 39.85 18.47 -21.18
CA ALA A 297 40.42 19.33 -20.15
C ALA A 297 40.12 18.83 -18.71
N ARG A 298 38.91 18.29 -18.48
CA ARG A 298 38.49 17.81 -17.15
C ARG A 298 39.28 16.58 -16.71
N GLU A 299 39.71 15.76 -17.65
CA GLU A 299 40.46 14.54 -17.36
C GLU A 299 41.96 14.77 -17.18
N LEU A 300 42.47 15.97 -17.50
CA LEU A 300 43.90 16.27 -17.47
C LEU A 300 44.37 16.80 -16.13
N VAL A 301 43.51 17.50 -15.39
CA VAL A 301 43.87 18.10 -14.10
C VAL A 301 44.28 17.01 -13.10
N GLY A 302 45.46 17.15 -12.51
CA GLY A 302 46.05 16.19 -11.58
C GLY A 302 46.74 14.99 -12.22
N LYS A 303 46.73 14.86 -13.56
CA LYS A 303 47.56 13.87 -14.25
C LYS A 303 49.00 14.37 -14.36
N ARG A 304 49.93 13.42 -14.31
CA ARG A 304 51.35 13.65 -14.59
C ARG A 304 51.59 13.44 -16.08
N ILE A 305 52.12 14.45 -16.74
CA ILE A 305 52.34 14.47 -18.18
C ILE A 305 53.81 14.78 -18.50
N THR A 306 54.28 14.29 -19.64
CA THR A 306 55.47 14.79 -20.34
C THR A 306 54.98 15.54 -21.58
N ALA A 307 55.24 16.84 -21.65
CA ALA A 307 54.87 17.68 -22.79
C ALA A 307 56.14 18.15 -23.52
N SER A 308 56.18 17.99 -24.83
CA SER A 308 57.28 18.48 -25.68
C SER A 308 56.79 19.55 -26.64
N GLY A 309 57.50 20.67 -26.72
CA GLY A 309 57.06 21.81 -27.53
C GLY A 309 58.11 22.90 -27.65
N VAL A 310 57.73 24.02 -28.25
CA VAL A 310 58.65 25.15 -28.49
C VAL A 310 58.49 26.17 -27.38
N ALA A 311 59.59 26.55 -26.73
CA ALA A 311 59.56 27.52 -25.64
C ALA A 311 59.31 28.95 -26.15
N HIS A 312 58.51 29.73 -25.42
CA HIS A 312 58.32 31.16 -25.63
C HIS A 312 58.38 31.91 -24.30
N GLU A 313 58.35 33.25 -24.34
CA GLU A 313 58.25 34.07 -23.13
C GLU A 313 56.91 33.79 -22.41
N GLY A 314 56.97 33.03 -21.31
CA GLY A 314 55.81 32.68 -20.47
C GLY A 314 55.40 31.20 -20.46
N GLY A 315 55.90 30.35 -21.36
CA GLY A 315 55.45 28.96 -21.44
C GLY A 315 56.08 28.11 -22.55
N ILE A 316 55.49 26.93 -22.78
CA ILE A 316 55.84 26.04 -23.91
C ILE A 316 54.59 25.83 -24.77
N CYS A 317 54.74 26.01 -26.07
CA CYS A 317 53.68 25.77 -27.05
C CYS A 317 53.79 24.34 -27.60
N VAL A 318 52.74 23.54 -27.42
CA VAL A 318 52.62 22.14 -27.81
C VAL A 318 51.75 22.04 -29.06
N LEU A 319 52.25 21.37 -30.11
CA LEU A 319 51.59 21.38 -31.42
C LEU A 319 50.28 20.58 -31.46
N GLY A 320 50.20 19.46 -30.76
CA GLY A 320 48.96 18.69 -30.60
C GLY A 320 49.03 17.62 -29.53
N SER A 321 48.04 16.73 -29.51
CA SER A 321 47.95 15.64 -28.54
C SER A 321 49.05 14.57 -28.69
N ALA A 322 49.75 14.52 -29.83
CA ALA A 322 50.85 13.58 -30.07
C ALA A 322 52.10 13.88 -29.25
N GLU A 323 52.34 15.15 -28.92
CA GLU A 323 53.50 15.62 -28.14
C GLU A 323 53.23 15.66 -26.62
N LEU A 324 52.10 15.09 -26.18
CA LEU A 324 51.64 14.99 -24.81
C LEU A 324 51.56 13.51 -24.39
N HIS A 325 52.41 13.10 -23.46
CA HIS A 325 52.48 11.72 -22.97
C HIS A 325 52.07 11.61 -21.50
N PHE A 326 51.18 10.67 -21.18
CA PHE A 326 50.74 10.42 -19.80
C PHE A 326 51.69 9.47 -19.08
N VAL A 327 52.23 9.91 -17.94
CA VAL A 327 53.12 9.09 -17.11
C VAL A 327 52.27 8.24 -16.17
N THR A 328 52.21 6.93 -16.40
CA THR A 328 51.52 5.98 -15.51
C THR A 328 52.47 5.43 -14.45
N GLY A 329 52.29 5.87 -13.20
CA GLY A 329 52.97 5.31 -12.03
C GLY A 329 53.90 6.29 -11.33
N GLY A 330 53.39 6.96 -10.29
CA GLY A 330 54.19 7.77 -9.36
C GLY A 330 53.33 8.21 -8.17
N ASN A 331 53.85 7.99 -6.96
CA ASN A 331 53.21 8.24 -5.67
C ASN A 331 52.63 9.68 -5.57
N LYS A 332 51.34 9.84 -5.22
CA LYS A 332 50.68 11.15 -5.05
C LYS A 332 51.29 11.93 -3.88
N PRO A 333 51.80 13.15 -4.06
CA PRO A 333 51.88 14.12 -2.97
C PRO A 333 50.44 14.47 -2.52
N ALA A 334 50.26 14.82 -1.24
CA ALA A 334 48.95 15.18 -0.68
C ALA A 334 48.29 16.25 -1.55
N ALA A 335 47.15 15.93 -2.17
CA ALA A 335 46.46 16.81 -3.08
C ALA A 335 45.98 18.05 -2.29
N GLN A 336 46.47 19.22 -2.69
CA GLN A 336 45.98 20.51 -2.18
C GLN A 336 44.73 20.89 -2.98
N PHE A 337 43.65 21.25 -2.31
CA PHE A 337 42.44 21.71 -2.98
C PHE A 337 42.63 23.12 -3.55
N THR A 338 42.24 23.33 -4.80
CA THR A 338 42.40 24.62 -5.50
C THR A 338 41.10 25.21 -6.01
N LEU A 339 40.02 24.44 -6.00
CA LEU A 339 38.68 24.85 -6.45
C LEU A 339 37.66 24.63 -5.34
N ALA A 340 36.68 25.52 -5.24
CA ALA A 340 35.58 25.44 -4.28
C ALA A 340 34.80 24.14 -4.43
N ALA A 341 34.47 23.71 -5.66
CA ALA A 341 33.73 22.48 -5.92
C ALA A 341 34.39 21.22 -5.34
N GLN A 342 35.73 21.12 -5.41
CA GLN A 342 36.47 19.97 -4.87
C GLN A 342 36.25 19.78 -3.37
N ILE A 343 36.10 20.89 -2.64
CA ILE A 343 35.88 20.88 -1.20
C ILE A 343 34.41 20.64 -0.88
N ARG A 344 33.49 21.20 -1.67
CA ARG A 344 32.03 21.00 -1.52
C ARG A 344 31.60 19.54 -1.72
N GLU A 345 32.32 18.80 -2.55
CA GLU A 345 32.07 17.38 -2.80
C GLU A 345 32.57 16.46 -1.67
N LEU A 346 33.34 16.98 -0.70
CA LEU A 346 33.85 16.18 0.41
C LEU A 346 32.73 15.77 1.35
N ARG A 347 32.81 14.53 1.83
CA ARG A 347 31.97 14.11 2.96
C ARG A 347 32.42 14.83 4.24
N PRO A 348 31.52 15.03 5.22
CA PRO A 348 31.87 15.72 6.47
C PRO A 348 33.11 15.12 7.16
N GLU A 349 33.27 13.79 7.15
CA GLU A 349 34.43 13.09 7.72
C GLU A 349 35.74 13.32 6.95
N GLU A 350 35.66 13.59 5.64
CA GLU A 350 36.82 13.86 4.79
C GLU A 350 37.28 15.31 4.95
N ALA A 351 36.32 16.23 4.99
CA ALA A 351 36.55 17.65 5.27
C ALA A 351 37.13 17.86 6.68
N ALA A 352 36.74 17.04 7.66
CA ALA A 352 37.25 17.08 9.05
C ALA A 352 38.77 16.79 9.17
N ARG A 353 39.42 16.27 8.12
CA ARG A 353 40.84 15.88 8.15
C ARG A 353 41.81 17.05 8.00
N ALA A 354 41.32 18.29 8.00
CA ALA A 354 42.14 19.51 7.88
C ALA A 354 43.09 19.45 6.66
N GLN A 355 42.54 19.13 5.50
CA GLN A 355 43.33 19.00 4.27
C GLN A 355 43.68 20.40 3.74
N PRO A 356 44.91 20.62 3.24
CA PRO A 356 45.35 21.94 2.80
C PRO A 356 44.57 22.40 1.56
N ALA A 357 44.19 23.69 1.55
CA ALA A 357 43.42 24.32 0.49
C ALA A 357 43.98 25.72 0.16
N VAL A 358 44.14 26.03 -1.12
CA VAL A 358 44.53 27.36 -1.62
C VAL A 358 43.62 27.75 -2.76
N LEU A 359 42.69 28.67 -2.51
CA LEU A 359 41.69 29.10 -3.48
C LEU A 359 41.86 30.56 -3.85
N GLN A 360 41.40 30.91 -5.04
CA GLN A 360 41.30 32.28 -5.52
C GLN A 360 39.90 32.50 -6.07
N GLY A 361 39.25 33.57 -5.65
CA GLY A 361 37.89 33.86 -6.09
C GLY A 361 37.46 35.28 -5.72
N VAL A 362 36.27 35.63 -6.16
CA VAL A 362 35.62 36.88 -5.78
C VAL A 362 34.91 36.71 -4.43
N VAL A 363 35.10 37.67 -3.53
CA VAL A 363 34.38 37.75 -2.27
C VAL A 363 32.96 38.19 -2.56
N THR A 364 31.96 37.39 -2.17
CA THR A 364 30.54 37.68 -2.46
C THR A 364 29.78 38.15 -1.22
N MET A 365 30.23 37.73 -0.04
CA MET A 365 29.70 38.16 1.26
C MET A 365 30.83 38.22 2.27
N VAL A 366 30.77 39.21 3.17
CA VAL A 366 31.68 39.32 4.33
C VAL A 366 30.84 39.55 5.58
N ASN A 367 31.12 38.75 6.60
CA ASN A 367 30.56 38.82 7.94
C ASN A 367 31.71 38.93 8.97
N TYR A 368 31.39 39.21 10.23
CA TYR A 368 32.40 39.56 11.25
C TYR A 368 33.46 38.47 11.55
N ARG A 369 33.20 37.21 11.16
CA ARG A 369 34.10 36.05 11.35
C ARG A 369 34.29 35.19 10.10
N SER A 370 33.62 35.51 9.01
CA SER A 370 33.60 34.67 7.81
C SER A 370 33.40 35.49 6.55
N MET A 371 33.97 35.04 5.45
CA MET A 371 33.64 35.52 4.11
C MET A 371 33.18 34.35 3.24
N VAL A 372 32.48 34.65 2.15
CA VAL A 372 32.23 33.68 1.09
C VAL A 372 33.08 34.05 -0.10
N LEU A 373 33.86 33.08 -0.56
CA LEU A 373 34.70 33.17 -1.74
C LEU A 373 34.06 32.35 -2.85
N GLN A 374 33.86 32.94 -4.02
CA GLN A 374 33.30 32.27 -5.18
C GLN A 374 34.30 32.27 -6.33
N ASP A 375 34.65 31.08 -6.81
CA ASP A 375 35.44 30.89 -8.02
C ASP A 375 34.52 30.45 -9.19
N GLU A 376 35.11 30.05 -10.32
CA GLU A 376 34.37 29.57 -11.49
C GLU A 376 33.61 28.25 -11.25
N SER A 377 33.99 27.50 -10.22
CA SER A 377 33.39 26.21 -9.87
C SER A 377 32.27 26.33 -8.82
N GLY A 378 32.25 27.42 -8.05
CA GLY A 378 31.19 27.70 -7.08
C GLY A 378 31.67 28.51 -5.87
N GLY A 379 30.75 28.72 -4.92
CA GLY A 379 31.03 29.44 -3.68
C GLY A 379 31.38 28.53 -2.52
N ILE A 380 32.22 29.01 -1.60
CA ILE A 380 32.58 28.32 -0.36
C ILE A 380 32.71 29.31 0.80
N PHE A 381 32.27 28.87 1.98
CA PHE A 381 32.48 29.61 3.22
C PHE A 381 33.94 29.52 3.67
N VAL A 382 34.48 30.66 4.07
CA VAL A 382 35.83 30.82 4.60
C VAL A 382 35.71 31.45 5.98
N LEU A 383 36.14 30.74 7.01
CA LEU A 383 36.16 31.19 8.40
C LEU A 383 37.56 31.71 8.74
N ALA A 384 37.65 32.94 9.26
CA ALA A 384 38.93 33.52 9.65
C ALA A 384 39.11 33.37 11.18
N GLU A 385 40.05 32.52 11.61
CA GLU A 385 40.35 32.38 13.03
C GLU A 385 41.21 33.57 13.51
N MET A 386 40.57 34.43 14.30
CA MET A 386 41.16 35.34 15.30
C MET A 386 41.83 36.64 14.85
N ASN A 387 42.07 36.91 13.56
CA ASN A 387 42.36 38.28 13.09
C ASN A 387 41.70 38.52 11.72
N PRO A 388 40.84 39.55 11.57
CA PRO A 388 40.33 39.92 10.26
C PRO A 388 41.52 40.30 9.34
N PRO A 389 41.46 39.96 8.05
CA PRO A 389 42.47 40.42 7.10
C PRO A 389 42.56 41.95 7.11
N ASP A 390 43.77 42.49 6.96
CA ASP A 390 44.03 43.92 6.78
C ASP A 390 44.66 44.12 5.38
N PRO A 391 43.99 44.81 4.43
CA PRO A 391 42.68 45.47 4.56
C PRO A 391 41.52 44.48 4.72
N LEU A 392 40.38 44.95 5.24
CA LEU A 392 39.16 44.14 5.34
C LEU A 392 38.65 43.80 3.92
N PRO A 393 38.29 42.53 3.63
CA PRO A 393 37.72 42.17 2.33
C PRO A 393 36.40 42.89 2.08
N GLU A 394 36.19 43.34 0.85
CA GLU A 394 34.90 43.88 0.39
C GLU A 394 34.25 42.99 -0.68
N PRO A 395 32.90 42.88 -0.71
CA PRO A 395 32.21 42.18 -1.78
C PRO A 395 32.56 42.75 -3.17
N GLY A 396 32.92 41.87 -4.11
CA GLY A 396 33.41 42.22 -5.45
C GLY A 396 34.94 42.18 -5.58
N GLU A 397 35.69 42.10 -4.48
CA GLU A 397 37.14 41.95 -4.53
C GLU A 397 37.59 40.52 -4.77
N TRP A 398 38.70 40.34 -5.47
CA TRP A 398 39.37 39.06 -5.66
C TRP A 398 40.41 38.82 -4.58
N TRP A 399 40.29 37.67 -3.92
CA TRP A 399 41.13 37.29 -2.80
C TRP A 399 41.72 35.89 -3.02
N ARG A 400 42.96 35.72 -2.58
CA ARG A 400 43.61 34.42 -2.43
C ARG A 400 43.55 34.02 -0.95
N VAL A 401 43.01 32.85 -0.68
CA VAL A 401 42.85 32.26 0.65
C VAL A 401 43.67 30.99 0.73
N GLU A 402 44.55 30.92 1.73
CA GLU A 402 45.33 29.73 2.08
C GLU A 402 44.87 29.26 3.47
N GLY A 403 44.58 27.97 3.59
CA GLY A 403 44.05 27.39 4.82
C GLY A 403 43.82 25.89 4.70
N HIS A 404 42.86 25.37 5.47
CA HIS A 404 42.53 23.96 5.47
C HIS A 404 41.02 23.71 5.53
N THR A 405 40.59 22.53 5.06
CA THR A 405 39.18 22.14 5.05
C THR A 405 38.66 21.88 6.47
N ALA A 406 37.39 22.19 6.72
CA ALA A 406 36.65 21.76 7.90
C ALA A 406 35.22 21.38 7.51
N SER A 407 34.56 20.55 8.33
CA SER A 407 33.25 19.98 7.99
C SER A 407 32.11 21.00 7.86
N GLY A 408 32.21 22.14 8.56
CA GLY A 408 31.12 23.11 8.68
C GLY A 408 29.86 22.54 9.37
N ASP A 409 28.81 23.36 9.48
CA ASP A 409 27.54 22.95 10.09
C ASP A 409 26.64 22.20 9.10
N PHE A 410 26.63 22.62 7.83
CA PHE A 410 25.82 22.03 6.75
C PHE A 410 26.67 21.53 5.60
N ALA A 411 27.57 22.39 5.08
CA ALA A 411 28.49 22.07 4.00
C ALA A 411 29.95 22.31 4.43
N PRO A 412 30.92 21.61 3.81
CA PRO A 412 32.34 21.85 4.04
C PRO A 412 32.73 23.31 3.83
N LEU A 413 33.66 23.80 4.65
CA LEU A 413 34.18 25.17 4.62
C LEU A 413 35.71 25.16 4.72
N ILE A 414 36.32 26.35 4.58
CA ILE A 414 37.77 26.55 4.76
C ILE A 414 38.01 27.35 6.04
N ILE A 415 38.94 26.91 6.88
CA ILE A 415 39.52 27.74 7.94
C ILE A 415 40.75 28.42 7.35
N ALA A 416 40.67 29.75 7.19
CA ALA A 416 41.73 30.55 6.60
C ALA A 416 42.89 30.76 7.60
N GLU A 417 44.10 30.48 7.14
CA GLU A 417 45.35 30.78 7.83
C GLU A 417 45.97 32.07 7.28
N LYS A 418 45.77 32.33 5.98
CA LYS A 418 46.27 33.51 5.30
C LYS A 418 45.33 33.96 4.19
N CYS A 419 45.02 35.25 4.17
CA CYS A 419 44.23 35.89 3.12
C CYS A 419 45.06 37.00 2.47
N SER A 420 44.98 37.12 1.15
CA SER A 420 45.69 38.17 0.40
C SER A 420 44.80 38.75 -0.69
N PHE A 421 44.64 40.08 -0.68
CA PHE A 421 43.98 40.84 -1.73
C PHE A 421 44.75 40.71 -3.05
N LEU A 422 44.03 40.50 -4.16
CA LEU A 422 44.60 40.42 -5.50
C LEU A 422 44.23 41.63 -6.36
N ARG A 423 42.92 41.90 -6.51
CA ARG A 423 42.38 42.97 -7.36
C ARG A 423 40.91 43.24 -7.04
N SER A 424 40.39 44.40 -7.44
CA SER A 424 38.93 44.63 -7.48
C SER A 424 38.29 43.97 -8.70
N GLY A 425 37.03 43.56 -8.60
CA GLY A 425 36.28 42.93 -9.69
C GLY A 425 34.77 43.20 -9.58
N ALA A 426 34.00 42.52 -10.42
CA ALA A 426 32.53 42.51 -10.33
C ALA A 426 32.06 41.26 -9.58
N LEU A 427 30.92 41.38 -8.90
CA LEU A 427 30.22 40.23 -8.33
C LEU A 427 29.85 39.23 -9.45
N PRO A 428 29.86 37.92 -9.15
CA PRO A 428 29.48 36.91 -10.14
C PRO A 428 28.01 37.07 -10.50
N ALA A 429 27.66 36.71 -11.74
CA ALA A 429 26.27 36.72 -12.18
C ALA A 429 25.44 35.77 -11.28
N PRO A 430 24.31 36.22 -10.72
CA PRO A 430 23.49 35.39 -9.85
C PRO A 430 22.87 34.24 -10.64
N SER A 431 22.88 33.05 -10.05
CA SER A 431 22.10 31.91 -10.54
C SER A 431 20.61 32.10 -10.20
N ARG A 432 19.70 31.54 -11.01
CA ARG A 432 18.27 31.53 -10.73
C ARG A 432 17.88 30.14 -10.24
N PRO A 433 17.62 29.94 -8.93
CA PRO A 433 17.38 28.63 -8.38
C PRO A 433 16.10 27.99 -8.92
N SER A 434 16.13 26.69 -9.19
CA SER A 434 14.92 25.88 -9.20
C SER A 434 14.41 25.62 -7.77
N TRP A 435 13.15 25.21 -7.66
CA TRP A 435 12.56 24.89 -6.35
C TRP A 435 13.28 23.74 -5.64
N ASP A 436 13.69 22.70 -6.37
CA ASP A 436 14.41 21.56 -5.81
C ASP A 436 15.80 21.96 -5.29
N GLU A 437 16.45 22.93 -5.92
CA GLU A 437 17.72 23.50 -5.46
C GLU A 437 17.55 24.30 -4.16
N ILE A 438 16.48 25.10 -4.04
CA ILE A 438 16.12 25.80 -2.80
C ILE A 438 15.84 24.78 -1.68
N LEU A 439 15.10 23.70 -1.97
CA LEU A 439 14.76 22.67 -0.99
C LEU A 439 15.95 21.80 -0.57
N SER A 440 16.87 21.53 -1.49
CA SER A 440 18.05 20.68 -1.24
C SER A 440 19.16 21.42 -0.50
N GLY A 441 19.27 22.74 -0.68
CA GLY A 441 20.40 23.54 -0.19
C GLY A 441 21.66 23.38 -1.04
N SER A 442 21.56 22.87 -2.26
CA SER A 442 22.71 22.67 -3.17
C SER A 442 23.44 23.97 -3.51
N LEU A 443 22.74 25.10 -3.42
CA LEU A 443 23.22 26.45 -3.72
C LEU A 443 23.89 27.14 -2.53
N ASP A 444 24.13 26.43 -1.42
CA ASP A 444 24.81 27.00 -0.25
C ASP A 444 26.10 27.74 -0.67
N ALA A 445 26.33 28.94 -0.15
CA ALA A 445 27.42 29.84 -0.50
C ALA A 445 27.43 30.39 -1.93
N GLN A 446 26.40 30.17 -2.75
CA GLN A 446 26.33 30.71 -4.12
C GLN A 446 25.53 32.01 -4.21
N GLN A 447 25.93 32.89 -5.13
CA GLN A 447 25.13 34.05 -5.50
C GLN A 447 23.86 33.63 -6.24
N VAL A 448 22.69 34.03 -5.73
CA VAL A 448 21.38 33.71 -6.30
C VAL A 448 20.52 34.95 -6.55
N GLU A 449 19.57 34.84 -7.47
CA GLU A 449 18.47 35.78 -7.71
C GLU A 449 17.14 35.00 -7.62
N ILE A 450 16.27 35.40 -6.70
CA ILE A 450 14.98 34.77 -6.46
C ILE A 450 13.89 35.79 -6.80
N GLU A 451 13.09 35.49 -7.82
CA GLU A 451 11.86 36.21 -8.12
C GLU A 451 10.70 35.60 -7.31
N ALA A 452 10.03 36.44 -6.52
CA ALA A 452 8.96 35.99 -5.64
C ALA A 452 7.96 37.11 -5.34
N VAL A 453 6.81 36.72 -4.81
CA VAL A 453 5.85 37.64 -4.20
C VAL A 453 5.98 37.58 -2.68
N VAL A 454 6.05 38.73 -2.03
CA VAL A 454 6.11 38.80 -0.56
C VAL A 454 4.73 38.49 0.01
N THR A 455 4.58 37.45 0.83
CA THR A 455 3.27 37.02 1.37
C THR A 455 3.11 37.27 2.86
N ALA A 456 4.21 37.35 3.60
CA ALA A 456 4.25 37.80 4.97
C ALA A 456 5.61 38.46 5.28
N VAL A 457 5.61 39.45 6.16
CA VAL A 457 6.83 40.11 6.60
C VAL A 457 6.83 40.27 8.11
N SER A 458 7.95 39.95 8.74
CA SER A 458 8.28 40.28 10.11
C SER A 458 9.75 40.71 10.22
N PRO A 459 10.18 41.34 11.32
CA PRO A 459 11.56 41.83 11.47
C PRO A 459 12.64 40.75 11.34
N ASP A 460 12.28 39.50 11.63
CA ASP A 460 13.16 38.32 11.69
C ASP A 460 12.98 37.35 10.51
N ARG A 461 11.95 37.52 9.67
CA ARG A 461 11.72 36.66 8.50
C ARG A 461 10.77 37.29 7.49
N THR A 462 10.89 36.86 6.24
CA THR A 462 9.98 37.21 5.14
C THR A 462 9.52 35.93 4.46
N GLU A 463 8.22 35.75 4.31
CA GLU A 463 7.64 34.66 3.51
C GLU A 463 7.53 35.10 2.06
N LEU A 464 8.03 34.25 1.17
CA LEU A 464 8.13 34.48 -0.26
C LEU A 464 7.39 33.38 -1.01
N LEU A 465 6.48 33.75 -1.89
CA LEU A 465 5.87 32.86 -2.86
C LEU A 465 6.67 32.90 -4.17
N THR A 466 7.37 31.81 -4.48
CA THR A 466 8.03 31.58 -5.78
C THR A 466 7.06 30.91 -6.76
N SER A 467 7.48 30.71 -8.01
CA SER A 467 6.67 30.04 -9.04
C SER A 467 6.18 28.66 -8.61
N ASP A 468 6.99 27.94 -7.83
CA ASP A 468 6.83 26.52 -7.57
C ASP A 468 6.57 26.23 -6.07
N GLY A 469 6.88 27.16 -5.17
CA GLY A 469 6.72 26.95 -3.73
C GLY A 469 6.84 28.18 -2.85
N THR A 470 6.45 28.02 -1.59
CA THR A 470 6.58 29.08 -0.57
C THR A 470 7.85 28.85 0.23
N ALA A 471 8.75 29.82 0.21
CA ALA A 471 9.96 29.82 1.00
C ALA A 471 9.92 30.89 2.10
N VAL A 472 10.76 30.73 3.11
CA VAL A 472 10.93 31.68 4.22
C VAL A 472 12.38 32.11 4.24
N VAL A 473 12.63 33.40 4.06
CA VAL A 473 13.96 33.99 4.22
C VAL A 473 14.09 34.56 5.61
N ARG A 474 15.04 34.05 6.38
CA ARG A 474 15.32 34.51 7.74
C ARG A 474 16.23 35.72 7.69
N SER A 475 16.00 36.64 8.63
CA SER A 475 16.91 37.73 8.94
C SER A 475 17.46 37.54 10.34
N ASP A 476 18.77 37.61 10.47
CA ASP A 476 19.46 37.65 11.76
C ASP A 476 20.65 38.62 11.71
N GLU A 477 21.48 38.63 12.76
CA GLU A 477 22.64 39.50 12.86
C GLU A 477 23.74 39.16 11.82
N PHE A 478 23.82 37.89 11.39
CA PHE A 478 24.80 37.42 10.41
C PHE A 478 24.30 37.54 8.97
N TYR A 479 22.99 37.43 8.76
CA TYR A 479 22.33 37.53 7.47
C TYR A 479 21.20 38.57 7.54
N PRO A 480 21.53 39.87 7.67
CA PRO A 480 20.52 40.91 7.74
C PRO A 480 19.85 41.08 6.38
N LEU A 481 18.51 40.98 6.35
CA LEU A 481 17.75 41.32 5.15
C LEU A 481 17.85 42.83 4.81
N PRO A 482 17.50 43.22 3.57
CA PRO A 482 17.39 44.63 3.19
C PRO A 482 16.51 45.41 4.17
N ALA A 483 16.85 46.68 4.43
CA ALA A 483 16.16 47.50 5.44
C ALA A 483 14.67 47.66 5.14
N GLU A 484 14.32 47.67 3.86
CA GLU A 484 12.97 47.74 3.32
C GLU A 484 12.08 46.62 3.85
N LEU A 485 12.62 45.39 3.99
CA LEU A 485 11.91 44.22 4.51
C LEU A 485 11.91 44.12 6.04
N ARG A 486 12.79 44.86 6.73
CA ARG A 486 12.89 44.85 8.20
C ARG A 486 12.20 46.05 8.87
N SER A 487 11.87 47.07 8.10
CA SER A 487 11.23 48.29 8.60
C SER A 487 9.73 48.08 8.88
N PRO A 488 9.10 48.90 9.74
CA PRO A 488 7.64 48.89 9.91
C PRO A 488 6.86 49.14 8.61
N GLY A 489 7.48 49.83 7.63
CA GLY A 489 6.91 50.09 6.31
C GLY A 489 6.90 48.86 5.38
N ALA A 490 7.54 47.76 5.76
CA ALA A 490 7.58 46.54 4.96
C ALA A 490 6.19 45.92 4.71
N VAL A 491 5.19 46.29 5.52
CA VAL A 491 3.78 45.92 5.31
C VAL A 491 3.27 46.38 3.94
N GLU A 492 3.80 47.48 3.38
CA GLU A 492 3.45 47.96 2.04
C GLU A 492 3.95 47.04 0.91
N LEU A 493 4.93 46.19 1.20
CA LEU A 493 5.46 45.20 0.25
C LEU A 493 4.63 43.92 0.23
N LEU A 494 3.63 43.75 1.11
CA LEU A 494 2.76 42.57 1.08
C LEU A 494 2.01 42.48 -0.25
N GLY A 495 2.22 41.36 -0.96
CA GLY A 495 1.71 41.09 -2.29
C GLY A 495 2.53 41.70 -3.43
N ALA A 496 3.62 42.41 -3.13
CA ALA A 496 4.51 42.98 -4.15
C ALA A 496 5.39 41.88 -4.76
N ARG A 497 5.64 41.98 -6.06
CA ARG A 497 6.59 41.15 -6.79
C ARG A 497 7.98 41.76 -6.69
N VAL A 498 8.91 40.96 -6.20
CA VAL A 498 10.26 41.39 -5.87
C VAL A 498 11.29 40.42 -6.44
N LYS A 499 12.49 40.94 -6.72
CA LYS A 499 13.70 40.14 -6.93
C LYS A 499 14.63 40.33 -5.75
N LEU A 500 14.95 39.24 -5.08
CA LEU A 500 15.92 39.19 -4.01
C LEU A 500 17.22 38.60 -4.55
N ARG A 501 18.31 39.35 -4.45
CA ARG A 501 19.66 38.87 -4.80
C ARG A 501 20.50 38.77 -3.55
N GLY A 502 21.32 37.73 -3.43
CA GLY A 502 22.24 37.57 -2.33
C GLY A 502 22.95 36.22 -2.37
N VAL A 503 23.83 35.99 -1.41
CA VAL A 503 24.50 34.70 -1.22
C VAL A 503 23.57 33.77 -0.45
N PHE A 504 23.21 32.63 -1.05
CA PHE A 504 22.31 31.67 -0.44
C PHE A 504 22.98 30.95 0.75
N ALA A 505 22.32 30.96 1.90
CA ALA A 505 22.75 30.22 3.08
C ALA A 505 21.61 29.31 3.55
N THR A 506 21.87 28.00 3.61
CA THR A 506 20.85 27.00 3.89
C THR A 506 20.38 27.07 5.34
N GLY A 507 19.06 27.02 5.57
CA GLY A 507 18.48 27.02 6.90
C GLY A 507 18.74 25.71 7.65
N TRP A 508 19.82 25.67 8.43
CA TRP A 508 20.19 24.55 9.28
C TRP A 508 19.59 24.67 10.69
N ASN A 509 19.01 23.58 11.21
CA ASN A 509 18.59 23.51 12.61
C ASN A 509 19.60 22.66 13.41
N PRO A 510 20.49 23.28 14.20
CA PRO A 510 21.53 22.55 14.94
C PRO A 510 20.97 21.64 16.05
N GLN A 511 19.77 21.91 16.58
CA GLN A 511 19.14 21.06 17.60
C GLN A 511 18.60 19.75 17.01
N LEU A 512 18.14 19.80 15.76
CA LEU A 512 17.56 18.64 15.07
C LEU A 512 18.56 17.96 14.12
N GLY A 513 19.76 18.52 13.95
CA GLY A 513 20.79 17.99 13.04
C GLY A 513 20.32 17.86 11.60
N ARG A 514 19.37 18.70 11.16
CA ARG A 514 18.77 18.62 9.82
C ARG A 514 18.37 20.01 9.31
N ARG A 515 18.34 20.14 7.98
CA ARG A 515 17.82 21.34 7.29
C ARG A 515 16.31 21.49 7.50
N THR A 516 15.84 22.72 7.43
CA THR A 516 14.40 23.02 7.36
C THR A 516 14.05 23.32 5.90
N PRO A 517 13.37 22.42 5.18
CA PRO A 517 13.06 22.63 3.76
C PRO A 517 12.30 23.94 3.54
N GLY A 518 12.71 24.70 2.52
CA GLY A 518 12.09 25.98 2.17
C GLY A 518 12.45 27.13 3.10
N VAL A 519 13.33 26.95 4.09
CA VAL A 519 13.82 28.03 4.96
C VAL A 519 15.31 28.27 4.68
N PHE A 520 15.69 29.50 4.39
CA PHE A 520 17.07 29.89 4.11
C PHE A 520 17.35 31.33 4.56
N SER A 521 18.60 31.76 4.47
CA SER A 521 19.03 33.15 4.69
C SER A 521 19.75 33.67 3.44
N LEU A 522 19.78 34.99 3.26
CA LEU A 522 20.54 35.63 2.18
C LEU A 522 21.60 36.55 2.75
N GLY A 523 22.85 36.27 2.39
CA GLY A 523 24.01 37.10 2.67
C GLY A 523 24.17 38.24 1.67
N ASN A 524 24.61 39.41 2.14
CA ASN A 524 24.79 40.61 1.29
C ASN A 524 23.55 40.86 0.39
N ALA A 525 22.37 40.75 0.99
CA ALA A 525 21.12 40.71 0.26
C ALA A 525 20.74 42.10 -0.28
N SER A 526 20.17 42.14 -1.48
CA SER A 526 19.58 43.32 -2.10
C SER A 526 18.18 43.01 -2.60
N LEU A 527 17.31 44.02 -2.55
CA LEU A 527 15.91 43.94 -2.97
C LEU A 527 15.67 44.85 -4.17
N SER A 528 15.08 44.31 -5.24
CA SER A 528 14.45 45.07 -6.31
C SER A 528 12.94 44.84 -6.26
N VAL A 529 12.15 45.91 -6.20
CA VAL A 529 10.68 45.84 -6.28
C VAL A 529 10.30 46.01 -7.75
N GLU A 530 9.81 44.94 -8.37
CA GLU A 530 9.42 44.94 -9.79
C GLU A 530 8.01 45.51 -9.97
N GLU A 531 7.09 45.13 -9.07
CA GLU A 531 5.68 45.54 -9.14
C GLU A 531 5.07 45.55 -7.74
N LEU A 532 4.42 46.65 -7.36
CA LEU A 532 3.70 46.76 -6.09
C LEU A 532 2.33 46.09 -6.18
N ALA A 533 1.85 45.58 -5.05
CA ALA A 533 0.48 45.08 -4.96
C ALA A 533 -0.53 46.19 -5.29
N PRO A 534 -1.57 45.90 -6.11
CA PRO A 534 -2.66 46.84 -6.34
C PRO A 534 -3.31 47.25 -5.02
N LYS A 535 -3.53 48.55 -4.83
CA LYS A 535 -4.16 49.08 -3.60
C LYS A 535 -5.66 48.81 -3.56
N ASP A 536 -6.32 48.78 -4.72
CA ASP A 536 -7.72 48.41 -4.85
C ASP A 536 -7.84 46.94 -5.29
N PRO A 537 -8.45 46.05 -4.48
CA PRO A 537 -8.72 44.67 -4.88
C PRO A 537 -9.52 44.53 -6.19
N ALA A 538 -10.25 45.56 -6.61
CA ALA A 538 -10.99 45.57 -7.87
C ALA A 538 -10.07 45.62 -9.12
N GLU A 539 -8.84 46.13 -8.98
CA GLU A 539 -7.84 46.19 -10.05
C GLU A 539 -7.25 44.81 -10.36
N VAL A 540 -7.39 43.84 -9.45
CA VAL A 540 -6.95 42.46 -9.65
C VAL A 540 -7.81 41.80 -10.74
N PRO A 541 -7.18 41.19 -11.78
CA PRO A 541 -7.89 40.57 -12.90
C PRO A 541 -8.91 39.52 -12.45
N LEU A 542 -10.15 39.65 -12.91
CA LEU A 542 -11.19 38.66 -12.69
C LEU A 542 -11.01 37.49 -13.69
N VAL A 543 -10.83 36.28 -13.16
CA VAL A 543 -10.71 35.03 -13.91
C VAL A 543 -11.81 34.05 -13.48
N THR A 544 -12.20 33.15 -14.38
CA THR A 544 -13.10 32.05 -14.01
C THR A 544 -12.32 30.89 -13.41
N ILE A 545 -12.96 30.03 -12.61
CA ILE A 545 -12.28 28.84 -12.08
C ILE A 545 -11.83 27.93 -13.22
N LYS A 546 -12.65 27.82 -14.28
CA LYS A 546 -12.30 27.10 -15.51
C LYS A 546 -11.00 27.60 -16.14
N ASP A 547 -10.75 28.91 -16.14
CA ASP A 547 -9.52 29.47 -16.71
C ASP A 547 -8.28 28.97 -15.96
N LEU A 548 -8.37 28.68 -14.66
CA LEU A 548 -7.28 28.09 -13.88
C LEU A 548 -7.03 26.61 -14.19
N TRP A 549 -8.03 25.91 -14.74
CA TRP A 549 -7.90 24.53 -15.22
C TRP A 549 -7.31 24.44 -16.64
N SER A 550 -7.20 25.56 -17.36
CA SER A 550 -6.68 25.62 -18.74
C SER A 550 -5.47 26.55 -18.83
N PHE A 551 -4.53 26.31 -19.74
CA PHE A 551 -3.38 27.20 -19.91
C PHE A 551 -3.84 28.54 -20.50
N ALA A 552 -4.09 29.54 -19.64
CA ALA A 552 -4.40 30.91 -20.04
C ALA A 552 -3.15 31.78 -19.84
N SER A 553 -2.70 32.48 -20.89
CA SER A 553 -1.50 33.34 -20.89
C SER A 553 -1.54 34.51 -19.88
N LYS A 554 -2.66 34.72 -19.19
CA LYS A 554 -2.86 35.76 -18.17
C LYS A 554 -2.65 35.28 -16.73
N SER A 555 -2.50 33.97 -16.48
CA SER A 555 -2.33 33.39 -15.14
C SER A 555 -0.93 32.79 -14.97
N THR A 556 0.08 33.63 -14.78
CA THR A 556 1.37 33.16 -14.25
C THR A 556 1.22 32.90 -12.74
N THR A 557 1.99 31.96 -12.20
CA THR A 557 1.92 31.53 -10.77
C THR A 557 2.19 32.65 -9.77
N LEU A 558 2.82 33.74 -10.22
CA LEU A 558 3.14 34.92 -9.43
C LEU A 558 2.15 36.08 -9.60
N ASN A 559 1.19 35.98 -10.53
CA ASN A 559 0.17 37.01 -10.72
C ASN A 559 -1.02 36.76 -9.79
N ARG A 560 -1.45 37.80 -9.08
CA ARG A 560 -2.67 37.73 -8.29
C ARG A 560 -3.89 37.67 -9.20
N VAL A 561 -4.81 36.78 -8.90
CA VAL A 561 -6.08 36.65 -9.61
C VAL A 561 -7.24 36.84 -8.65
N ARG A 562 -8.37 37.30 -9.19
CA ARG A 562 -9.64 37.43 -8.49
C ARG A 562 -10.65 36.49 -9.13
N LEU A 563 -11.46 35.81 -8.33
CA LEU A 563 -12.49 34.90 -8.82
C LEU A 563 -13.72 34.95 -7.92
N ARG A 564 -14.82 34.41 -8.43
CA ARG A 564 -16.08 34.26 -7.69
C ARG A 564 -16.52 32.82 -7.69
N GLY A 565 -17.12 32.40 -6.58
CA GLY A 565 -17.77 31.12 -6.47
C GLY A 565 -18.39 30.93 -5.10
N GLN A 566 -19.13 29.84 -4.94
CA GLN A 566 -19.83 29.51 -3.72
C GLN A 566 -18.98 28.60 -2.84
N MET A 567 -19.01 28.84 -1.53
CA MET A 567 -18.34 28.02 -0.53
C MET A 567 -19.04 26.66 -0.39
N MET A 568 -18.32 25.58 -0.67
CA MET A 568 -18.87 24.22 -0.69
C MET A 568 -18.64 23.50 0.64
N SER A 569 -17.41 23.59 1.15
CA SER A 569 -16.98 22.94 2.39
C SER A 569 -15.82 23.71 3.00
N ARG A 570 -15.67 23.58 4.32
CA ARG A 570 -14.55 24.10 5.10
C ARG A 570 -13.88 22.93 5.80
N ASP A 571 -12.62 22.71 5.46
CA ASP A 571 -11.75 21.77 6.15
C ASP A 571 -10.61 22.54 6.88
N THR A 572 -9.96 21.89 7.83
CA THR A 572 -8.76 22.38 8.49
C THR A 572 -7.65 22.60 7.45
N GLY A 573 -7.40 23.86 7.10
CA GLY A 573 -6.30 24.25 6.19
C GLY A 573 -6.67 24.39 4.71
N THR A 574 -7.83 23.90 4.27
CA THR A 574 -8.30 24.04 2.87
C THR A 574 -9.78 24.40 2.80
N LEU A 575 -10.12 25.43 2.03
CA LEU A 575 -11.51 25.79 1.72
C LEU A 575 -11.85 25.32 0.31
N LEU A 576 -13.04 24.78 0.10
CA LEU A 576 -13.49 24.30 -1.21
C LEU A 576 -14.51 25.27 -1.79
N VAL A 577 -14.24 25.79 -2.99
CA VAL A 577 -15.09 26.75 -3.70
C VAL A 577 -15.49 26.17 -5.06
N SER A 578 -16.70 26.47 -5.52
CA SER A 578 -17.18 26.05 -6.83
C SER A 578 -17.97 27.17 -7.50
N ASP A 579 -17.80 27.33 -8.81
CA ASP A 579 -18.61 28.23 -9.64
C ASP A 579 -19.85 27.51 -10.24
N GLY A 580 -20.09 26.26 -9.81
CA GLY A 580 -21.14 25.37 -10.31
C GLY A 580 -20.65 24.43 -11.42
N THR A 581 -19.66 24.86 -12.20
CA THR A 581 -19.06 24.08 -13.29
C THR A 581 -17.75 23.42 -12.90
N HIS A 582 -16.88 24.15 -12.20
CA HIS A 582 -15.56 23.71 -11.77
C HIS A 582 -15.34 24.04 -10.30
N GLY A 583 -14.55 23.19 -9.65
CA GLY A 583 -14.13 23.38 -8.28
C GLY A 583 -12.72 23.96 -8.17
N LEU A 584 -12.45 24.63 -7.06
CA LEU A 584 -11.16 25.22 -6.71
C LEU A 584 -10.88 25.03 -5.23
N ARG A 585 -9.64 24.67 -4.91
CA ARG A 585 -9.14 24.57 -3.53
C ARG A 585 -8.48 25.88 -3.13
N LEU A 586 -8.76 26.38 -1.93
CA LEU A 586 -8.06 27.54 -1.36
C LEU A 586 -7.19 27.07 -0.21
N ALA A 587 -5.88 27.24 -0.32
CA ALA A 587 -4.93 26.90 0.75
C ALA A 587 -4.93 28.03 1.78
N SER A 588 -5.70 27.87 2.86
CA SER A 588 -5.87 28.89 3.90
C SER A 588 -5.48 28.36 5.28
N THR A 589 -4.57 29.04 5.95
CA THR A 589 -4.15 28.73 7.34
C THR A 589 -5.05 29.38 8.39
N SER A 590 -6.01 30.23 8.00
CA SER A 590 -6.97 30.87 8.91
C SER A 590 -8.39 30.72 8.35
N PRO A 591 -9.31 30.07 9.09
CA PRO A 591 -10.71 30.01 8.67
C PRO A 591 -11.30 31.42 8.81
N GLN A 592 -11.42 32.12 7.68
CA GLN A 592 -12.23 33.33 7.60
C GLN A 592 -13.69 32.92 7.86
N GLY A 593 -14.47 33.78 8.52
CA GLY A 593 -15.83 33.49 9.03
C GLY A 593 -16.91 33.12 8.00
N CYS A 594 -16.52 32.60 6.84
CA CYS A 594 -17.36 32.05 5.79
C CYS A 594 -17.92 30.69 6.21
N ILE A 595 -19.16 30.43 5.80
CA ILE A 595 -19.87 29.16 5.97
C ILE A 595 -20.22 28.55 4.61
N PRO A 596 -20.38 27.22 4.50
CA PRO A 596 -20.91 26.60 3.30
C PRO A 596 -22.23 27.26 2.85
N GLY A 597 -22.34 27.58 1.56
CA GLY A 597 -23.45 28.34 0.97
C GLY A 597 -23.15 29.82 0.72
N ASP A 598 -22.13 30.40 1.37
CA ASP A 598 -21.72 31.78 1.11
C ASP A 598 -21.19 31.93 -0.32
N GLU A 599 -21.70 32.93 -1.04
CA GLU A 599 -21.11 33.38 -2.30
C GLU A 599 -19.91 34.27 -1.96
N VAL A 600 -18.73 33.90 -2.44
CA VAL A 600 -17.47 34.55 -2.09
C VAL A 600 -16.73 35.09 -3.30
N GLU A 601 -16.12 36.25 -3.13
CA GLU A 601 -15.08 36.75 -4.01
C GLU A 601 -13.72 36.46 -3.36
N VAL A 602 -12.85 35.78 -4.09
CA VAL A 602 -11.54 35.34 -3.59
C VAL A 602 -10.46 36.00 -4.41
N THR A 603 -9.46 36.57 -3.73
CA THR A 603 -8.21 37.01 -4.35
C THR A 603 -7.05 36.19 -3.82
N GLY A 604 -6.09 35.84 -4.68
CA GLY A 604 -4.94 35.04 -4.28
C GLY A 604 -4.06 34.67 -5.47
N PHE A 605 -3.09 33.80 -5.23
CA PHE A 605 -2.10 33.42 -6.24
C PHE A 605 -2.38 31.99 -6.74
N PRO A 606 -2.56 31.80 -8.06
CA PRO A 606 -2.84 30.49 -8.61
C PRO A 606 -1.61 29.57 -8.52
N ARG A 607 -1.84 28.34 -8.07
CA ARG A 607 -0.83 27.28 -8.01
C ARG A 607 -1.39 25.98 -8.57
N MET A 608 -0.52 25.18 -9.15
CA MET A 608 -0.83 23.80 -9.50
C MET A 608 -0.73 22.96 -8.24
N GLY A 609 -1.87 22.50 -7.74
CA GLY A 609 -1.92 21.49 -6.69
C GLY A 609 -1.67 20.08 -7.27
N PRO A 610 -1.48 19.07 -6.41
CA PRO A 610 -1.23 17.68 -6.84
C PRO A 610 -2.43 17.03 -7.56
N ILE A 611 -3.61 17.65 -7.52
CA ILE A 611 -4.88 17.09 -8.02
C ILE A 611 -5.61 18.11 -8.89
N SER A 612 -5.85 19.28 -8.30
CA SER A 612 -6.58 20.40 -8.91
C SER A 612 -5.80 21.69 -8.66
N PRO A 613 -6.00 22.72 -9.49
CA PRO A 613 -5.50 24.06 -9.21
C PRO A 613 -5.94 24.50 -7.81
N LEU A 614 -5.05 25.20 -7.12
CA LEU A 614 -5.34 25.79 -5.82
C LEU A 614 -4.96 27.27 -5.80
N LEU A 615 -5.58 28.02 -4.91
CA LEU A 615 -5.26 29.42 -4.67
C LEU A 615 -4.51 29.56 -3.34
N ALA A 616 -3.26 30.01 -3.40
CA ALA A 616 -2.43 30.27 -2.23
C ALA A 616 -2.65 31.69 -1.69
N HIS A 617 -2.53 31.83 -0.37
CA HIS A 617 -2.77 33.08 0.38
C HIS A 617 -4.09 33.76 -0.01
N PRO A 618 -5.23 33.03 0.08
CA PRO A 618 -6.53 33.55 -0.32
C PRO A 618 -7.00 34.63 0.66
N VAL A 619 -7.46 35.75 0.12
CA VAL A 619 -8.27 36.73 0.83
C VAL A 619 -9.71 36.57 0.33
N VAL A 620 -10.60 36.12 1.22
CA VAL A 620 -11.98 35.81 0.90
C VAL A 620 -12.87 36.95 1.39
N ARG A 621 -13.77 37.41 0.52
CA ARG A 621 -14.80 38.39 0.84
C ARG A 621 -16.17 37.79 0.57
N VAL A 622 -16.99 37.66 1.60
CA VAL A 622 -18.38 37.21 1.46
C VAL A 622 -19.21 38.29 0.76
N LEU A 623 -19.90 37.92 -0.31
CA LEU A 623 -20.78 38.81 -1.08
C LEU A 623 -22.25 38.65 -0.65
N SER A 624 -22.70 37.39 -0.54
CA SER A 624 -24.05 37.02 -0.14
C SER A 624 -24.06 35.61 0.46
N HIS A 625 -25.20 35.17 1.00
CA HIS A 625 -25.42 33.79 1.41
C HIS A 625 -26.54 33.19 0.56
N GLU A 626 -26.24 32.08 -0.12
CA GLU A 626 -27.19 31.35 -0.96
C GLU A 626 -27.31 29.89 -0.52
N LYS A 627 -28.39 29.23 -0.93
CA LYS A 627 -28.52 27.79 -0.72
C LYS A 627 -27.49 27.07 -1.59
N LEU A 628 -26.85 26.03 -1.04
CA LEU A 628 -25.97 25.16 -1.81
C LEU A 628 -26.68 24.63 -3.08
N PRO A 629 -25.94 24.41 -4.18
CA PRO A 629 -26.51 23.97 -5.44
C PRO A 629 -27.10 22.56 -5.30
N GLU A 630 -27.98 22.15 -6.22
CA GLU A 630 -28.47 20.77 -6.19
C GLU A 630 -27.32 19.79 -6.44
N PRO A 631 -27.17 18.74 -5.60
CA PRO A 631 -26.10 17.75 -5.78
C PRO A 631 -26.19 17.05 -7.14
N LEU A 632 -25.05 16.92 -7.84
CA LEU A 632 -24.99 16.15 -9.07
C LEU A 632 -25.17 14.66 -8.78
N VAL A 633 -26.27 14.07 -9.27
CA VAL A 633 -26.48 12.62 -9.18
C VAL A 633 -25.46 11.92 -10.06
N ARG A 634 -24.65 11.06 -9.45
CA ARG A 634 -23.59 10.31 -10.14
C ARG A 634 -23.66 8.83 -9.79
N ASP A 635 -23.52 8.00 -10.81
CA ASP A 635 -23.28 6.58 -10.61
C ASP A 635 -21.85 6.40 -10.11
N VAL A 636 -21.69 5.72 -8.98
CA VAL A 636 -20.38 5.46 -8.38
C VAL A 636 -19.47 4.70 -9.35
N SER A 637 -20.03 3.91 -10.27
CA SER A 637 -19.25 3.18 -11.29
C SER A 637 -18.45 4.09 -12.24
N THR A 638 -18.82 5.37 -12.35
CA THR A 638 -18.14 6.38 -13.18
C THR A 638 -17.04 7.15 -12.44
N LEU A 639 -16.80 6.84 -11.16
CA LEU A 639 -15.77 7.46 -10.32
C LEU A 639 -14.50 6.59 -10.30
N PRO A 640 -13.29 7.18 -10.17
CA PRO A 640 -13.04 8.58 -9.82
C PRO A 640 -13.00 9.51 -11.04
N ASP A 641 -13.63 10.68 -10.92
CA ASP A 641 -13.63 11.75 -11.93
C ASP A 641 -13.04 13.03 -11.34
N LEU A 642 -11.88 13.46 -11.86
CA LEU A 642 -11.17 14.66 -11.38
C LEU A 642 -11.97 15.95 -11.61
N SER A 643 -12.87 15.99 -12.59
CA SER A 643 -13.70 17.16 -12.89
C SER A 643 -14.79 17.43 -11.84
N LEU A 644 -15.01 16.47 -10.94
CA LEU A 644 -15.94 16.58 -9.82
C LEU A 644 -15.28 17.14 -8.56
N ASP A 645 -13.96 17.34 -8.54
CA ASP A 645 -13.26 17.84 -7.36
C ASP A 645 -13.84 19.18 -6.87
N SER A 646 -14.07 19.28 -5.57
CA SER A 646 -14.70 20.42 -4.89
C SER A 646 -16.15 20.71 -5.33
N ARG A 647 -16.87 19.75 -5.90
CA ARG A 647 -18.29 19.89 -6.30
C ARG A 647 -19.21 19.02 -5.46
N LEU A 648 -20.47 19.46 -5.30
CA LEU A 648 -21.48 18.72 -4.55
C LEU A 648 -22.03 17.55 -5.38
N VAL A 649 -21.89 16.34 -4.88
CA VAL A 649 -22.36 15.11 -5.53
C VAL A 649 -23.32 14.35 -4.64
N ARG A 650 -24.20 13.57 -5.28
CA ARG A 650 -25.07 12.59 -4.62
C ARG A 650 -24.69 11.19 -5.08
N VAL A 651 -24.32 10.35 -4.13
CA VAL A 651 -23.98 8.95 -4.36
C VAL A 651 -24.74 8.01 -3.42
N GLU A 652 -24.84 6.75 -3.78
CA GLU A 652 -25.42 5.71 -2.95
C GLU A 652 -24.44 4.55 -2.75
N GLY A 653 -24.42 4.00 -1.54
CA GLY A 653 -23.56 2.87 -1.20
C GLY A 653 -24.03 2.12 0.04
N ARG A 654 -23.41 0.96 0.28
CA ARG A 654 -23.60 0.12 1.45
C ARG A 654 -22.55 0.47 2.50
N VAL A 655 -22.97 0.72 3.74
CA VAL A 655 -22.11 1.04 4.87
C VAL A 655 -21.32 -0.21 5.28
N ILE A 656 -19.99 -0.08 5.33
CA ILE A 656 -19.08 -1.10 5.87
C ILE A 656 -18.84 -0.82 7.34
N SER A 657 -18.43 0.40 7.66
CA SER A 657 -18.09 0.84 9.00
C SER A 657 -18.49 2.30 9.18
N ASP A 658 -18.78 2.68 10.42
CA ASP A 658 -19.07 4.06 10.82
C ASP A 658 -18.29 4.31 12.11
N THR A 659 -17.22 5.11 11.99
CA THR A 659 -16.26 5.35 13.07
C THR A 659 -16.24 6.84 13.40
N ILE A 660 -16.27 7.16 14.69
CA ILE A 660 -16.11 8.53 15.18
C ILE A 660 -14.81 8.59 15.99
N GLN A 661 -13.83 9.37 15.52
CA GLN A 661 -12.54 9.53 16.17
C GLN A 661 -12.12 11.00 16.14
N GLY A 662 -11.72 11.56 17.28
CA GLY A 662 -11.20 12.93 17.33
C GLY A 662 -12.21 14.04 16.98
N GLY A 663 -13.51 13.76 16.95
CA GLY A 663 -14.53 14.71 16.47
C GLY A 663 -14.78 14.65 14.96
N GLU A 664 -14.13 13.72 14.27
CA GLU A 664 -14.41 13.40 12.86
C GLU A 664 -15.23 12.10 12.78
N ARG A 665 -16.26 12.08 11.93
CA ARG A 665 -17.00 10.86 11.59
C ARG A 665 -16.59 10.39 10.21
N ARG A 666 -16.18 9.14 10.11
CA ARG A 666 -15.84 8.47 8.87
C ARG A 666 -16.76 7.28 8.64
N VAL A 667 -17.60 7.38 7.62
CA VAL A 667 -18.48 6.30 7.16
C VAL A 667 -17.83 5.66 5.95
N GLU A 668 -17.27 4.47 6.11
CA GLU A 668 -16.76 3.70 4.98
C GLU A 668 -17.91 3.03 4.25
N MET A 669 -17.92 3.17 2.93
CA MET A 669 -19.00 2.71 2.08
C MET A 669 -18.45 1.96 0.86
N GLU A 670 -19.25 1.03 0.35
CA GLU A 670 -18.99 0.36 -0.91
C GLU A 670 -20.17 0.47 -1.87
N SER A 671 -19.86 0.60 -3.15
CA SER A 671 -20.84 0.52 -4.23
C SER A 671 -20.19 -0.21 -5.41
N GLY A 672 -20.70 -1.40 -5.74
CA GLY A 672 -20.03 -2.29 -6.69
C GLY A 672 -18.66 -2.75 -6.17
N MET A 673 -17.59 -2.49 -6.94
CA MET A 673 -16.20 -2.80 -6.56
C MET A 673 -15.49 -1.62 -5.88
N LEU A 674 -16.09 -0.43 -5.87
CA LEU A 674 -15.46 0.78 -5.35
C LEU A 674 -15.74 0.93 -3.86
N ARG A 675 -14.68 1.23 -3.10
CA ARG A 675 -14.72 1.60 -1.69
C ARG A 675 -14.29 3.05 -1.53
N PHE A 676 -15.10 3.81 -0.81
CA PHE A 676 -14.88 5.23 -0.55
C PHE A 676 -15.39 5.57 0.86
N ALA A 677 -15.08 6.77 1.33
CA ALA A 677 -15.55 7.22 2.64
C ALA A 677 -16.35 8.51 2.52
N ALA A 678 -17.38 8.64 3.35
CA ALA A 678 -17.98 9.94 3.66
C ALA A 678 -17.38 10.44 4.99
N VAL A 679 -16.88 11.68 5.01
CA VAL A 679 -16.14 12.24 6.13
C VAL A 679 -16.77 13.55 6.58
N SER A 680 -16.99 13.69 7.89
CA SER A 680 -17.42 14.94 8.51
C SER A 680 -16.38 15.43 9.50
N VAL A 681 -15.99 16.71 9.41
CA VAL A 681 -14.99 17.35 10.28
C VAL A 681 -15.61 18.00 11.53
N GLU A 682 -16.91 18.29 11.51
CA GLU A 682 -17.64 18.88 12.65
C GLU A 682 -18.67 17.88 13.21
N ALA A 683 -18.26 17.00 14.13
CA ALA A 683 -19.16 16.04 14.78
C ALA A 683 -20.20 16.64 15.75
N SER A 684 -20.41 17.95 15.73
CA SER A 684 -21.20 18.66 16.76
C SER A 684 -22.71 18.39 16.76
N ASN A 685 -23.25 17.56 15.86
CA ASN A 685 -24.70 17.25 15.82
C ASN A 685 -25.06 15.80 15.43
N ILE A 686 -24.19 14.83 15.72
CA ILE A 686 -24.30 13.50 15.11
C ILE A 686 -25.29 12.56 15.84
N ARG A 687 -26.23 11.98 15.07
CA ARG A 687 -27.22 10.94 15.49
C ARG A 687 -26.58 9.55 15.70
N GLU A 688 -27.38 8.56 16.11
CA GLU A 688 -26.98 7.14 16.26
C GLU A 688 -26.07 6.62 15.13
N PRO A 689 -25.06 5.78 15.44
CA PRO A 689 -24.17 5.20 14.44
C PRO A 689 -24.94 4.36 13.42
N LEU A 690 -24.54 4.46 12.16
CA LEU A 690 -25.09 3.69 11.05
C LEU A 690 -24.72 2.21 11.24
N LEU A 691 -25.73 1.34 11.16
CA LEU A 691 -25.48 -0.10 11.20
C LEU A 691 -24.74 -0.52 9.92
N ALA A 692 -23.72 -1.36 10.08
CA ALA A 692 -23.09 -2.05 8.95
C ALA A 692 -24.16 -2.73 8.07
N ASP A 693 -23.89 -2.78 6.76
CA ASP A 693 -24.79 -3.24 5.70
C ASP A 693 -26.03 -2.36 5.44
N SER A 694 -26.17 -1.21 6.11
CA SER A 694 -27.20 -0.22 5.74
C SER A 694 -26.91 0.33 4.34
N ARG A 695 -27.95 0.51 3.52
CA ARG A 695 -27.84 1.25 2.25
C ARG A 695 -28.13 2.71 2.52
N VAL A 696 -27.19 3.59 2.19
CA VAL A 696 -27.22 5.01 2.52
C VAL A 696 -26.96 5.83 1.27
N ARG A 697 -27.69 6.93 1.13
CA ARG A 697 -27.45 8.01 0.18
C ARG A 697 -26.66 9.10 0.87
N VAL A 698 -25.63 9.59 0.19
CA VAL A 698 -24.73 10.64 0.69
C VAL A 698 -24.76 11.82 -0.26
N ASP A 699 -25.08 12.99 0.29
CA ASP A 699 -24.97 14.29 -0.40
C ASP A 699 -23.78 15.05 0.17
N GLY A 700 -22.68 15.16 -0.56
CA GLY A 700 -21.47 15.82 -0.04
C GLY A 700 -20.52 16.30 -1.12
N VAL A 701 -19.50 17.03 -0.71
CA VAL A 701 -18.50 17.61 -1.60
C VAL A 701 -17.48 16.54 -1.96
N TYR A 702 -17.35 16.26 -3.24
CA TYR A 702 -16.39 15.29 -3.76
C TYR A 702 -14.97 15.84 -3.63
N SER A 703 -14.11 15.13 -2.89
CA SER A 703 -12.72 15.50 -2.67
C SER A 703 -11.85 14.32 -3.09
N VAL A 704 -11.03 14.53 -4.12
CA VAL A 704 -10.01 13.55 -4.51
C VAL A 704 -8.83 13.67 -3.54
N LEU A 705 -8.22 12.54 -3.16
CA LEU A 705 -7.01 12.50 -2.35
C LEU A 705 -5.82 12.18 -3.26
N ALA A 706 -4.71 12.89 -3.05
CA ALA A 706 -3.51 12.67 -3.85
C ALA A 706 -2.94 11.29 -3.53
N SER A 707 -2.61 10.51 -4.56
CA SER A 707 -1.89 9.25 -4.39
C SER A 707 -0.41 9.53 -4.22
N GLU A 708 0.25 8.94 -3.21
CA GLU A 708 1.71 9.01 -3.04
C GLU A 708 2.46 8.41 -4.24
N THR A 709 1.80 7.53 -5.02
CA THR A 709 2.35 6.92 -6.23
C THR A 709 1.56 7.38 -7.47
N PRO A 710 2.19 8.09 -8.44
CA PRO A 710 1.54 8.56 -9.67
C PRO A 710 0.97 7.45 -10.56
N ALA A 711 1.48 6.22 -10.44
CA ALA A 711 1.12 5.08 -11.28
C ALA A 711 -0.21 4.37 -10.90
N ALA A 712 -0.84 4.74 -9.77
CA ALA A 712 -1.99 4.00 -9.23
C ALA A 712 -3.36 4.40 -9.84
N GLY A 713 -3.37 5.26 -10.87
CA GLY A 713 -4.61 5.85 -11.37
C GLY A 713 -5.15 6.94 -10.44
N PRO A 714 -6.32 7.55 -10.76
CA PRO A 714 -6.86 8.64 -9.97
C PRO A 714 -7.01 8.21 -8.51
N GLY A 715 -6.42 9.00 -7.62
CA GLY A 715 -6.29 8.67 -6.20
C GLY A 715 -7.63 8.39 -5.53
N ARG A 716 -7.58 7.68 -4.40
CA ARG A 716 -8.75 7.42 -3.55
C ARG A 716 -9.53 8.73 -3.37
N PHE A 717 -10.85 8.68 -3.42
CA PHE A 717 -11.67 9.86 -3.17
C PHE A 717 -12.48 9.68 -1.90
N GLU A 718 -12.89 10.80 -1.33
CA GLU A 718 -13.83 10.86 -0.23
C GLU A 718 -14.89 11.93 -0.48
N ILE A 719 -15.95 11.86 0.30
CA ILE A 719 -17.10 12.75 0.20
C ILE A 719 -17.19 13.52 1.51
N GLN A 720 -16.82 14.79 1.48
CA GLN A 720 -16.93 15.66 2.64
C GLN A 720 -18.38 16.03 2.88
N ILE A 721 -18.90 15.73 4.07
CA ILE A 721 -20.28 16.01 4.46
C ILE A 721 -20.32 17.13 5.52
N SER A 722 -21.06 18.18 5.21
CA SER A 722 -21.18 19.37 6.06
C SER A 722 -22.20 19.22 7.20
N SER A 723 -23.06 18.20 7.14
CA SER A 723 -24.11 17.95 8.15
C SER A 723 -24.63 16.52 8.05
N ASP A 724 -25.11 15.97 9.17
CA ASP A 724 -25.73 14.64 9.23
C ASP A 724 -26.98 14.50 8.31
N GLN A 725 -27.64 15.60 7.93
CA GLN A 725 -28.73 15.57 6.95
C GLN A 725 -28.28 15.14 5.54
N ALA A 726 -26.98 15.20 5.27
CA ALA A 726 -26.36 14.67 4.07
C ALA A 726 -26.47 13.14 3.96
N LEU A 727 -26.61 12.44 5.09
CA LEU A 727 -26.67 10.98 5.16
C LEU A 727 -28.12 10.50 5.32
N GLN A 728 -28.69 9.96 4.24
CA GLN A 728 -30.05 9.43 4.23
C GLN A 728 -30.02 7.90 4.16
N VAL A 729 -30.52 7.24 5.21
CA VAL A 729 -30.66 5.77 5.22
C VAL A 729 -31.80 5.36 4.30
N ILE A 730 -31.47 4.72 3.18
CA ILE A 730 -32.43 4.17 2.22
C ILE A 730 -33.03 2.88 2.80
N SER A 731 -32.20 2.02 3.38
CA SER A 731 -32.64 0.76 4.01
C SER A 731 -31.68 0.32 5.10
N ARG A 732 -32.22 -0.12 6.24
CA ARG A 732 -31.45 -0.74 7.35
C ARG A 732 -31.20 -2.22 7.05
N PRO A 733 -30.14 -2.83 7.62
CA PRO A 733 -29.91 -4.26 7.46
C PRO A 733 -31.11 -5.07 7.96
N PRO A 734 -31.43 -6.21 7.32
CA PRO A 734 -32.44 -7.12 7.83
C PRO A 734 -32.11 -7.52 9.27
N TRP A 735 -33.12 -7.58 10.14
CA TRP A 735 -32.94 -8.04 11.52
C TRP A 735 -32.48 -9.50 11.61
N TRP A 736 -32.57 -10.27 10.52
CA TRP A 736 -32.00 -11.60 10.37
C TRP A 736 -30.53 -11.51 9.96
N SER A 737 -29.63 -11.59 10.94
CA SER A 737 -28.20 -11.85 10.70
C SER A 737 -27.89 -13.35 10.82
N THR A 738 -26.83 -13.81 10.17
CA THR A 738 -26.33 -15.19 10.29
C THR A 738 -26.11 -15.60 11.74
N ARG A 739 -25.61 -14.68 12.58
CA ARG A 739 -25.47 -14.88 14.03
C ARG A 739 -26.81 -15.10 14.74
N ARG A 740 -27.84 -14.32 14.42
CA ARG A 740 -29.18 -14.47 15.02
C ARG A 740 -29.86 -15.78 14.57
N LEU A 741 -29.66 -16.16 13.31
CA LEU A 741 -30.11 -17.47 12.81
C LEU A 741 -29.42 -18.62 13.56
N LEU A 742 -28.09 -18.56 13.74
CA LEU A 742 -27.34 -19.56 14.49
C LEU A 742 -27.77 -19.63 15.96
N MET A 743 -28.05 -18.49 16.60
CA MET A 743 -28.58 -18.46 17.98
C MET A 743 -29.96 -19.10 18.07
N LEU A 744 -30.87 -18.84 17.11
CA LEU A 744 -32.17 -19.49 17.04
C LEU A 744 -32.02 -21.01 16.89
N VAL A 745 -31.15 -21.45 15.98
CA VAL A 745 -30.86 -22.88 15.76
C VAL A 745 -30.30 -23.52 17.03
N ALA A 746 -29.34 -22.88 17.69
CA ALA A 746 -28.77 -23.36 18.95
C ALA A 746 -29.83 -23.45 20.07
N PHE A 747 -30.73 -22.45 20.17
CA PHE A 747 -31.82 -22.47 21.12
C PHE A 747 -32.82 -23.60 20.85
N LEU A 748 -33.16 -23.84 19.59
CA LEU A 748 -34.02 -24.95 19.17
C LEU A 748 -33.37 -26.31 19.49
N PHE A 749 -32.07 -26.47 19.20
CA PHE A 749 -31.33 -27.69 19.56
C PHE A 749 -31.23 -27.89 21.07
N GLY A 750 -31.01 -26.82 21.84
CA GLY A 750 -31.00 -26.87 23.30
C GLY A 750 -32.35 -27.29 23.88
N GLY A 751 -33.45 -26.72 23.36
CA GLY A 751 -34.81 -27.11 23.73
C GLY A 751 -35.12 -28.57 23.40
N LEU A 752 -34.72 -29.03 22.20
CA LEU A 752 -34.89 -30.42 21.80
C LEU A 752 -34.10 -31.39 22.71
N ALA A 753 -32.87 -31.06 23.06
CA ALA A 753 -32.05 -31.86 23.97
C ALA A 753 -32.67 -31.94 25.38
N LEU A 754 -33.26 -30.83 25.86
CA LEU A 754 -33.93 -30.78 27.16
C LEU A 754 -35.21 -31.63 27.18
N VAL A 755 -36.00 -31.58 26.11
CA VAL A 755 -37.18 -32.45 25.92
C VAL A 755 -36.76 -33.92 25.85
N MET A 756 -35.72 -34.24 25.08
CA MET A 756 -35.19 -35.61 25.00
C MET A 756 -34.68 -36.12 26.35
N GLY A 757 -33.95 -35.28 27.10
CA GLY A 757 -33.53 -35.59 28.46
C GLY A 757 -34.72 -35.84 29.40
N TRP A 758 -35.75 -35.02 29.31
CA TRP A 758 -37.00 -35.19 30.07
C TRP A 758 -37.70 -36.50 29.73
N VAL A 759 -37.81 -36.85 28.45
CA VAL A 759 -38.38 -38.13 27.99
C VAL A 759 -37.61 -39.32 28.57
N VAL A 760 -36.28 -39.29 28.55
CA VAL A 760 -35.46 -40.37 29.12
C VAL A 760 -35.65 -40.47 30.64
N VAL A 761 -35.69 -39.35 31.36
CA VAL A 761 -35.96 -39.34 32.81
C VAL A 761 -37.35 -39.90 33.11
N LEU A 762 -38.37 -39.50 32.34
CA LEU A 762 -39.73 -39.97 32.50
C LEU A 762 -39.81 -41.49 32.23
N GLN A 763 -39.21 -41.98 31.16
CA GLN A 763 -39.15 -43.42 30.85
C GLN A 763 -38.49 -44.21 31.99
N ARG A 764 -37.38 -43.70 32.55
CA ARG A 764 -36.72 -44.33 33.71
C ARG A 764 -37.60 -44.33 34.95
N MET A 765 -38.34 -43.25 35.21
CA MET A 765 -39.25 -43.16 36.35
C MET A 765 -40.43 -44.14 36.19
N VAL A 766 -41.01 -44.23 35.00
CA VAL A 766 -42.11 -45.15 34.68
C VAL A 766 -41.66 -46.61 34.82
N ALA A 767 -40.49 -46.97 34.30
CA ALA A 767 -39.94 -48.32 34.41
C ALA A 767 -39.72 -48.76 35.88
N ARG A 768 -39.27 -47.83 36.75
CA ARG A 768 -39.11 -48.10 38.19
C ARG A 768 -40.45 -48.37 38.88
N ARG A 769 -41.49 -47.57 38.60
CA ARG A 769 -42.83 -47.77 39.18
C ARG A 769 -43.49 -49.07 38.68
N SER A 770 -43.32 -49.39 37.40
CA SER A 770 -43.84 -50.63 36.82
C SER A 770 -43.23 -51.87 37.51
N SER A 771 -41.92 -51.86 37.76
CA SER A 771 -41.24 -52.96 38.45
C SER A 771 -41.70 -53.15 39.90
N GLN A 772 -42.01 -52.04 40.60
CA GLN A 772 -42.52 -52.10 41.98
C GLN A 772 -43.91 -52.72 42.07
N LEU A 773 -44.82 -52.36 41.15
CA LEU A 773 -46.17 -52.91 41.11
C LEU A 773 -46.19 -54.41 40.79
N VAL A 774 -45.35 -54.87 39.85
CA VAL A 774 -45.26 -56.30 39.51
C VAL A 774 -44.82 -57.14 40.72
N ALA A 775 -43.85 -56.65 41.50
CA ALA A 775 -43.38 -57.35 42.70
C ALA A 775 -44.43 -57.41 43.82
N GLU A 776 -45.31 -56.40 43.91
CA GLU A 776 -46.37 -56.34 44.91
C GLU A 776 -47.53 -57.27 44.57
N ILE A 777 -47.88 -57.40 43.29
CA ILE A 777 -48.89 -58.35 42.80
C ILE A 777 -48.45 -59.80 43.05
N ALA A 778 -47.20 -60.14 42.69
CA ALA A 778 -46.67 -61.50 42.88
C ALA A 778 -46.67 -61.96 44.36
N LYS A 779 -46.44 -61.03 45.31
CA LYS A 779 -46.51 -61.34 46.75
C LYS A 779 -47.92 -61.64 47.24
N LYS A 780 -48.94 -60.98 46.68
CA LYS A 780 -50.34 -61.22 47.07
C LYS A 780 -50.84 -62.57 46.56
N GLU A 781 -50.51 -62.93 45.31
CA GLU A 781 -50.93 -64.21 44.73
C GLU A 781 -50.33 -65.43 45.47
N HIS A 782 -49.07 -65.34 45.93
CA HIS A 782 -48.47 -66.41 46.74
C HIS A 782 -49.13 -66.57 48.12
N ALA A 783 -49.54 -65.48 48.77
CA ALA A 783 -50.19 -65.56 50.08
C ALA A 783 -51.63 -66.11 50.02
N GLU A 784 -52.34 -65.91 48.90
CA GLU A 784 -53.70 -66.43 48.71
C GLU A 784 -53.72 -67.93 48.41
N THR A 785 -52.74 -68.41 47.64
CA THR A 785 -52.61 -69.83 47.29
C THR A 785 -52.23 -70.71 48.48
N GLU A 786 -51.35 -70.26 49.37
CA GLU A 786 -51.02 -70.98 50.62
C GLU A 786 -52.24 -71.13 51.54
N ARG A 787 -53.05 -70.07 51.69
CA ARG A 787 -54.23 -70.09 52.56
C ARG A 787 -55.31 -71.05 52.08
N ALA A 788 -55.51 -71.16 50.76
CA ALA A 788 -56.47 -72.10 50.19
C ALA A 788 -56.04 -73.57 50.45
N LEU A 789 -54.73 -73.85 50.40
CA LEU A 789 -54.19 -75.19 50.63
C LEU A 789 -54.31 -75.64 52.10
N GLU A 790 -54.11 -74.71 53.04
CA GLU A 790 -54.24 -74.99 54.48
C GLU A 790 -55.68 -75.33 54.89
N GLN A 791 -56.67 -74.67 54.28
CA GLN A 791 -58.08 -74.90 54.59
C GLN A 791 -58.55 -76.30 54.18
N GLU A 792 -58.08 -76.81 53.03
CA GLU A 792 -58.44 -78.15 52.57
C GLU A 792 -57.80 -79.25 53.42
N ARG A 793 -56.54 -79.08 53.81
CA ARG A 793 -55.87 -80.00 54.76
C ARG A 793 -56.59 -80.06 56.10
N ALA A 794 -57.07 -78.92 56.61
CA ALA A 794 -57.82 -78.85 57.86
C ALA A 794 -59.20 -79.52 57.79
N ARG A 795 -59.82 -79.60 56.59
CA ARG A 795 -61.09 -80.30 56.38
C ARG A 795 -60.90 -81.81 56.40
N VAL A 796 -59.94 -82.33 55.64
CA VAL A 796 -59.64 -83.77 55.57
C VAL A 796 -59.25 -84.33 56.94
N ALA A 797 -58.45 -83.60 57.73
CA ALA A 797 -58.06 -84.01 59.08
C ALA A 797 -59.26 -84.16 60.06
N ARG A 798 -60.37 -83.45 59.81
CA ARG A 798 -61.54 -83.46 60.69
C ARG A 798 -62.41 -84.70 60.45
N ASP A 799 -62.68 -85.01 59.19
CA ASP A 799 -63.45 -86.22 58.83
C ASP A 799 -62.72 -87.51 59.27
N LEU A 800 -61.38 -87.50 59.24
CA LEU A 800 -60.53 -88.58 59.75
C LEU A 800 -60.63 -88.78 61.27
N HIS A 801 -60.74 -87.69 62.04
CA HIS A 801 -60.82 -87.74 63.50
C HIS A 801 -62.13 -88.36 63.96
N ASP A 802 -63.22 -88.10 63.25
CA ASP A 802 -64.57 -88.53 63.65
C ASP A 802 -64.78 -90.04 63.47
N GLU A 803 -64.27 -90.63 62.36
CA GLU A 803 -64.45 -92.07 62.09
C GLU A 803 -63.56 -92.96 62.99
N LEU A 804 -62.33 -92.54 63.30
CA LEU A 804 -61.46 -93.24 64.25
C LEU A 804 -61.92 -93.05 65.70
N GLY A 805 -62.45 -91.86 66.03
CA GLY A 805 -62.93 -91.52 67.36
C GLY A 805 -64.08 -92.40 67.84
N ALA A 806 -65.03 -92.72 66.95
CA ALA A 806 -66.17 -93.58 67.28
C ALA A 806 -65.74 -95.01 67.66
N GLY A 807 -64.86 -95.64 66.86
CA GLY A 807 -64.41 -97.01 67.14
C GLY A 807 -63.48 -97.12 68.36
N LEU A 808 -62.61 -96.14 68.59
CA LEU A 808 -61.77 -96.10 69.80
C LEU A 808 -62.61 -95.95 71.07
N THR A 809 -63.70 -95.19 71.00
CA THR A 809 -64.67 -95.05 72.09
C THR A 809 -65.37 -96.38 72.39
N GLU A 810 -65.74 -97.14 71.36
CA GLU A 810 -66.35 -98.47 71.51
C GLU A 810 -65.39 -99.48 72.13
N ILE A 811 -64.10 -99.49 71.73
CA ILE A 811 -63.06 -100.29 72.39
C ILE A 811 -62.91 -99.88 73.86
N GLY A 812 -62.88 -98.58 74.16
CA GLY A 812 -62.76 -98.07 75.52
C GLY A 812 -63.94 -98.47 76.42
N LEU A 813 -65.16 -98.43 75.87
CA LEU A 813 -66.38 -98.85 76.56
C LEU A 813 -66.39 -100.36 76.83
N LEU A 814 -66.12 -101.17 75.80
CA LEU A 814 -66.03 -102.63 75.93
C LEU A 814 -64.93 -103.04 76.92
N GLY A 815 -63.76 -102.40 76.86
CA GLY A 815 -62.68 -102.60 77.83
C GLY A 815 -63.07 -102.26 79.26
N SER A 816 -63.82 -101.18 79.47
CA SER A 816 -64.34 -100.79 80.78
C SER A 816 -65.38 -101.80 81.31
N LEU A 817 -66.21 -102.37 80.43
CA LEU A 817 -67.18 -103.41 80.78
C LEU A 817 -66.50 -104.74 81.16
N MET A 818 -65.34 -105.08 80.58
CA MET A 818 -64.58 -106.28 80.97
C MET A 818 -64.05 -106.22 82.42
N GLY A 819 -63.78 -105.02 82.93
CA GLY A 819 -63.35 -104.80 84.32
C GLY A 819 -64.48 -104.86 85.35
N ASN A 820 -65.74 -104.99 84.92
CA ASN A 820 -66.90 -104.98 85.82
C ASN A 820 -67.20 -106.39 86.40
N PRO A 821 -67.11 -106.59 87.73
CA PRO A 821 -67.30 -107.90 88.37
C PRO A 821 -68.74 -108.42 88.35
N ALA A 822 -69.73 -107.58 88.02
CA ALA A 822 -71.14 -107.98 87.92
C ALA A 822 -71.50 -108.71 86.62
N ILE A 823 -70.60 -108.74 85.64
CA ILE A 823 -70.83 -109.38 84.34
C ILE A 823 -70.36 -110.84 84.39
N PRO A 824 -71.19 -111.82 84.00
CA PRO A 824 -70.80 -113.24 83.95
C PRO A 824 -69.60 -113.50 83.04
N GLU A 825 -68.70 -114.42 83.41
CA GLU A 825 -67.48 -114.72 82.61
C GLU A 825 -67.78 -115.18 81.17
N THR A 826 -68.92 -115.83 80.95
CA THR A 826 -69.38 -116.20 79.60
C THR A 826 -69.70 -114.98 78.73
N ALA A 827 -70.24 -113.90 79.31
CA ALA A 827 -70.52 -112.65 78.62
C ALA A 827 -69.23 -111.82 78.40
N LYS A 828 -68.27 -111.87 79.33
CA LYS A 828 -66.95 -111.25 79.15
C LYS A 828 -66.17 -111.87 77.99
N SER A 829 -66.25 -113.19 77.82
CA SER A 829 -65.67 -113.87 76.67
C SER A 829 -66.29 -113.38 75.35
N GLY A 830 -67.60 -113.09 75.33
CA GLY A 830 -68.28 -112.45 74.22
C GLY A 830 -67.75 -111.03 73.93
N TYR A 831 -67.59 -110.20 74.97
CA TYR A 831 -67.03 -108.85 74.83
C TYR A 831 -65.56 -108.84 74.38
N LEU A 832 -64.74 -109.81 74.81
CA LEU A 832 -63.38 -110.01 74.29
C LEU A 832 -63.38 -110.31 72.79
N GLY A 833 -64.32 -111.15 72.34
CA GLY A 833 -64.54 -111.42 70.92
C GLY A 833 -64.88 -110.15 70.15
N THR A 834 -65.89 -109.40 70.61
CA THR A 834 -66.32 -108.13 70.00
C THR A 834 -65.21 -107.07 70.01
N LEU A 835 -64.44 -106.96 71.08
CA LEU A 835 -63.31 -106.04 71.16
C LEU A 835 -62.20 -106.42 70.17
N GLY A 836 -61.94 -107.71 70.00
CA GLY A 836 -61.05 -108.22 68.94
C GLY A 836 -61.56 -107.88 67.54
N ASP A 837 -62.87 -107.99 67.30
CA ASP A 837 -63.49 -107.67 66.01
C ASP A 837 -63.48 -106.17 65.71
N VAL A 838 -63.83 -105.31 66.68
CA VAL A 838 -63.77 -103.85 66.55
C VAL A 838 -62.33 -103.37 66.33
N SER A 839 -61.36 -103.95 67.06
CA SER A 839 -59.94 -103.64 66.87
C SER A 839 -59.43 -104.04 65.48
N ARG A 840 -59.75 -105.25 65.00
CA ARG A 840 -59.39 -105.68 63.63
C ARG A 840 -60.07 -104.82 62.57
N SER A 841 -61.33 -104.44 62.79
CA SER A 841 -62.06 -103.55 61.89
C SER A 841 -61.43 -102.16 61.82
N LEU A 842 -60.99 -101.60 62.95
CA LEU A 842 -60.30 -100.30 63.00
C LEU A 842 -58.95 -100.32 62.29
N VAL A 843 -58.16 -101.38 62.46
CA VAL A 843 -56.89 -101.55 61.73
C VAL A 843 -57.16 -101.64 60.23
N SER A 844 -58.15 -102.44 59.82
CA SER A 844 -58.53 -102.55 58.40
C SER A 844 -59.05 -101.24 57.80
N SER A 845 -59.79 -100.43 58.56
CA SER A 845 -60.24 -99.11 58.12
C SER A 845 -59.07 -98.12 58.02
N LEU A 846 -58.13 -98.16 58.98
CA LEU A 846 -56.92 -97.33 58.94
C LEU A 846 -56.03 -97.66 57.73
N ASP A 847 -55.82 -98.95 57.44
CA ASP A 847 -55.06 -99.39 56.26
C ASP A 847 -55.71 -98.92 54.96
N ALA A 848 -57.04 -99.00 54.86
CA ALA A 848 -57.79 -98.53 53.68
C ALA A 848 -57.70 -97.00 53.51
N ILE A 849 -57.66 -96.25 54.62
CA ILE A 849 -57.51 -94.79 54.62
C ILE A 849 -56.08 -94.38 54.21
N VAL A 850 -55.05 -95.01 54.80
CA VAL A 850 -53.65 -94.77 54.45
C VAL A 850 -53.41 -95.08 52.97
N TRP A 851 -54.00 -96.16 52.46
CA TRP A 851 -53.93 -96.50 51.05
C TRP A 851 -54.61 -95.44 50.16
N ALA A 852 -55.82 -94.99 50.49
CA ALA A 852 -56.57 -94.01 49.68
C ALA A 852 -55.97 -92.59 49.65
N ILE A 853 -55.14 -92.23 50.65
CA ILE A 853 -54.48 -90.93 50.76
C ILE A 853 -53.06 -90.94 50.17
N ASN A 854 -52.46 -92.12 49.93
CA ASN A 854 -51.12 -92.21 49.36
C ASN A 854 -51.11 -91.85 47.86
N PRO A 855 -50.36 -90.81 47.43
CA PRO A 855 -50.22 -90.41 46.03
C PRO A 855 -49.59 -91.47 45.12
N GLU A 856 -48.89 -92.46 45.69
CA GLU A 856 -48.23 -93.53 44.91
C GLU A 856 -49.21 -94.53 44.27
N TYR A 857 -50.48 -94.56 44.70
CA TYR A 857 -51.50 -95.51 44.20
C TYR A 857 -52.60 -94.84 43.37
N ASP A 858 -52.29 -93.71 42.73
CA ASP A 858 -53.28 -92.81 42.10
C ASP A 858 -53.93 -93.38 40.83
N THR A 859 -53.49 -94.54 40.33
CA THR A 859 -54.02 -95.09 39.08
C THR A 859 -55.25 -95.97 39.29
N VAL A 860 -56.11 -96.07 38.26
CA VAL A 860 -57.24 -97.01 38.25
C VAL A 860 -56.79 -98.47 38.40
N ASP A 861 -55.59 -98.81 37.91
CA ASP A 861 -55.03 -100.16 37.98
C ASP A 861 -54.70 -100.57 39.43
N ASP A 862 -54.05 -99.67 40.19
CA ASP A 862 -53.76 -99.88 41.61
C ASP A 862 -55.06 -100.06 42.43
N LEU A 863 -56.08 -99.26 42.12
CA LEU A 863 -57.40 -99.36 42.73
C LEU A 863 -58.10 -100.68 42.41
N ALA A 864 -58.05 -101.13 41.16
CA ALA A 864 -58.64 -102.40 40.74
C ALA A 864 -57.99 -103.58 41.47
N GLY A 865 -56.66 -103.60 41.57
CA GLY A 865 -55.91 -104.61 42.31
C GLY A 865 -56.28 -104.64 43.80
N TYR A 866 -56.41 -103.47 44.43
CA TYR A 866 -56.79 -103.37 45.83
C TYR A 866 -58.23 -103.85 46.09
N LEU A 867 -59.21 -103.41 45.28
CA LEU A 867 -60.62 -103.80 45.42
C LEU A 867 -60.80 -105.31 45.22
N TRP A 868 -60.07 -105.90 44.26
CA TRP A 868 -60.07 -107.35 44.02
C TRP A 868 -59.60 -108.13 45.26
N LEU A 869 -58.48 -107.72 45.87
CA LEU A 869 -57.97 -108.34 47.10
C LEU A 869 -58.95 -108.21 48.27
N GLN A 870 -59.61 -107.06 48.42
CA GLN A 870 -60.59 -106.82 49.48
C GLN A 870 -61.86 -107.66 49.28
N ALA A 871 -62.37 -107.80 48.05
CA ALA A 871 -63.49 -108.67 47.75
C ALA A 871 -63.22 -110.12 48.15
N GLN A 872 -62.06 -110.66 47.77
CA GLN A 872 -61.69 -112.03 48.15
C GLN A 872 -61.60 -112.20 49.67
N ARG A 873 -61.01 -111.23 50.38
CA ARG A 873 -60.88 -111.27 51.84
C ARG A 873 -62.24 -111.28 52.55
N LEU A 874 -63.22 -110.54 52.05
CA LEU A 874 -64.54 -110.46 52.67
C LEU A 874 -65.48 -111.61 52.26
N LEU A 875 -65.43 -112.05 51.00
CA LEU A 875 -66.36 -113.06 50.46
C LEU A 875 -65.93 -114.51 50.74
N ASN A 876 -64.63 -114.81 50.72
CA ASN A 876 -64.14 -116.18 50.92
C ASN A 876 -64.55 -116.79 52.28
N PRO A 877 -64.46 -116.08 53.42
CA PRO A 877 -64.92 -116.61 54.70
C PRO A 877 -66.42 -116.88 54.76
N ALA A 878 -67.21 -116.15 53.96
CA ALA A 878 -68.65 -116.35 53.82
C ALA A 878 -69.01 -117.50 52.86
N GLY A 879 -68.01 -118.17 52.26
CA GLY A 879 -68.21 -119.26 51.30
C GLY A 879 -68.72 -118.81 49.93
N ILE A 880 -68.58 -117.53 49.60
CA ILE A 880 -69.03 -116.92 48.33
C ILE A 880 -67.84 -116.81 47.38
N GLU A 881 -67.93 -117.42 46.20
CA GLU A 881 -66.86 -117.36 45.20
C GLU A 881 -66.81 -116.00 44.50
N CYS A 882 -65.64 -115.37 44.43
CA CYS A 882 -65.44 -114.12 43.68
C CYS A 882 -64.78 -114.41 42.33
N SER A 883 -65.50 -114.13 41.24
CA SER A 883 -65.03 -114.34 39.87
C SER A 883 -64.86 -113.00 39.13
N PRO A 884 -63.85 -112.86 38.26
CA PRO A 884 -63.73 -111.66 37.45
C PRO A 884 -64.78 -111.67 36.35
N MET A 885 -65.44 -110.54 36.15
CA MET A 885 -66.24 -110.29 34.95
C MET A 885 -65.26 -109.94 33.83
N LYS A 886 -65.36 -110.61 32.67
CA LYS A 886 -64.49 -110.55 31.46
C LYS A 886 -63.28 -109.59 31.47
N PRO A 887 -62.07 -110.01 31.05
CA PRO A 887 -60.91 -109.13 31.00
C PRO A 887 -61.13 -107.96 30.03
N VAL A 888 -61.04 -106.74 30.53
CA VAL A 888 -61.01 -105.49 29.76
C VAL A 888 -59.72 -104.77 30.15
N GLU A 889 -58.98 -104.24 29.17
CA GLU A 889 -57.76 -103.46 29.42
C GLU A 889 -58.10 -102.22 30.27
N ILE A 890 -57.52 -102.14 31.47
CA ILE A 890 -57.73 -101.02 32.39
C ILE A 890 -56.68 -99.94 32.07
N PRO A 891 -57.07 -98.76 31.59
CA PRO A 891 -56.10 -97.69 31.29
C PRO A 891 -55.55 -97.06 32.58
N SER A 892 -54.24 -96.77 32.61
CA SER A 892 -53.55 -96.08 33.71
C SER A 892 -53.94 -94.59 33.78
N ARG A 893 -55.16 -94.31 34.24
CA ARG A 893 -55.71 -92.96 34.47
C ARG A 893 -55.72 -92.65 35.97
N SER A 894 -55.53 -91.39 36.36
CA SER A 894 -55.49 -91.02 37.78
C SER A 894 -56.88 -90.75 38.36
N LEU A 895 -57.17 -91.27 39.55
CA LEU A 895 -58.37 -90.93 40.31
C LEU A 895 -57.98 -90.21 41.60
N GLY A 896 -58.60 -89.04 41.85
CA GLY A 896 -58.28 -88.22 43.02
C GLY A 896 -58.51 -88.96 44.35
N SER A 897 -57.69 -88.65 45.36
CA SER A 897 -57.72 -89.30 46.68
C SER A 897 -59.11 -89.31 47.34
N SER A 898 -59.86 -88.21 47.26
CA SER A 898 -61.23 -88.14 47.81
C SER A 898 -62.20 -89.07 47.09
N SER A 899 -62.16 -89.12 45.76
CA SER A 899 -62.99 -90.02 44.94
C SER A 899 -62.64 -91.50 45.16
N ARG A 900 -61.36 -91.85 45.33
CA ARG A 900 -60.93 -93.22 45.68
C ARG A 900 -61.51 -93.67 47.02
N HIS A 901 -61.43 -92.80 48.03
CA HIS A 901 -61.92 -93.10 49.36
C HIS A 901 -63.46 -93.29 49.37
N ALA A 902 -64.19 -92.41 48.69
CA ALA A 902 -65.64 -92.52 48.55
C ALA A 902 -66.07 -93.82 47.84
N LEU A 903 -65.34 -94.22 46.79
CA LEU A 903 -65.60 -95.48 46.06
C LEU A 903 -65.37 -96.71 46.94
N LEU A 904 -64.28 -96.73 47.73
CA LEU A 904 -63.94 -97.85 48.60
C LEU A 904 -65.01 -98.09 49.68
N LEU A 905 -65.54 -97.01 50.27
CA LEU A 905 -66.64 -97.11 51.23
C LEU A 905 -67.92 -97.64 50.59
N ALA A 906 -68.29 -97.13 49.42
CA ALA A 906 -69.47 -97.62 48.70
C ALA A 906 -69.32 -99.09 48.30
N PHE A 907 -68.15 -99.49 47.80
CA PHE A 907 -67.83 -100.88 47.46
C PHE A 907 -67.94 -101.82 48.67
N LYS A 908 -67.39 -101.44 49.82
CA LYS A 908 -67.48 -102.23 51.06
C LYS A 908 -68.94 -102.43 51.49
N GLU A 909 -69.76 -101.39 51.34
CA GLU A 909 -71.19 -101.47 51.64
C GLU A 909 -71.92 -102.43 50.68
N VAL A 910 -71.59 -102.40 49.38
CA VAL A 910 -72.13 -103.37 48.41
C VAL A 910 -71.80 -104.80 48.82
N LEU A 911 -70.54 -105.11 49.13
CA LEU A 911 -70.12 -106.46 49.50
C LEU A 911 -70.76 -106.93 50.82
N ASN A 912 -70.87 -106.04 51.81
CA ASN A 912 -71.57 -106.34 53.05
C ASN A 912 -73.04 -106.67 52.82
N ASN A 913 -73.69 -105.95 51.91
CA ASN A 913 -75.08 -106.22 51.54
C ASN A 913 -75.23 -107.59 50.85
N VAL A 914 -74.29 -107.97 49.98
CA VAL A 914 -74.26 -109.33 49.42
C VAL A 914 -74.16 -110.37 50.54
N ILE A 915 -73.16 -110.27 51.43
CA ILE A 915 -72.91 -111.26 52.48
C ILE A 915 -74.13 -111.42 53.41
N LYS A 916 -74.77 -110.31 53.78
CA LYS A 916 -75.88 -110.33 54.74
C LYS A 916 -77.23 -110.69 54.14
N HIS A 917 -77.48 -110.31 52.87
CA HIS A 917 -78.84 -110.29 52.33
C HIS A 917 -79.06 -111.12 51.06
N SER A 918 -78.04 -111.37 50.23
CA SER A 918 -78.28 -111.97 48.91
C SER A 918 -78.43 -113.49 48.93
N LYS A 919 -77.86 -114.19 49.92
CA LYS A 919 -77.66 -115.66 49.90
C LYS A 919 -76.95 -116.15 48.62
N ALA A 920 -76.16 -115.28 47.99
CA ALA A 920 -75.40 -115.61 46.80
C ALA A 920 -74.33 -116.66 47.10
N THR A 921 -74.04 -117.50 46.12
CA THR A 921 -72.90 -118.42 46.13
C THR A 921 -71.73 -117.87 45.32
N ARG A 922 -71.97 -116.85 44.50
CA ARG A 922 -70.98 -116.24 43.62
C ARG A 922 -71.23 -114.75 43.41
N VAL A 923 -70.15 -113.98 43.35
CA VAL A 923 -70.13 -112.57 42.95
C VAL A 923 -69.16 -112.37 41.79
N ASP A 924 -69.63 -111.73 40.73
CA ASP A 924 -68.82 -111.30 39.61
C ASP A 924 -68.44 -109.82 39.79
N LEU A 925 -67.13 -109.51 39.72
CA LEU A 925 -66.61 -108.15 39.87
C LEU A 925 -65.93 -107.70 38.56
N GLY A 926 -66.28 -106.51 38.08
CA GLY A 926 -65.67 -105.92 36.88
C GLY A 926 -65.44 -104.42 37.04
N ILE A 927 -64.33 -103.94 36.50
CA ILE A 927 -64.02 -102.51 36.39
C ILE A 927 -63.72 -102.21 34.94
N HIS A 928 -64.33 -101.16 34.41
CA HIS A 928 -64.03 -100.66 33.08
C HIS A 928 -64.16 -99.14 33.04
N VAL A 929 -63.61 -98.55 31.98
CA VAL A 929 -63.67 -97.11 31.74
C VAL A 929 -64.44 -96.87 30.46
N GLU A 930 -65.49 -96.05 30.52
CA GLU A 930 -66.32 -95.67 29.38
C GLU A 930 -66.62 -94.17 29.43
N ASN A 931 -66.43 -93.46 28.31
CA ASN A 931 -66.75 -92.03 28.17
C ASN A 931 -66.19 -91.14 29.30
N GLU A 932 -64.90 -91.29 29.66
CA GLU A 932 -64.23 -90.57 30.75
C GLU A 932 -64.83 -90.80 32.15
N ASN A 933 -65.62 -91.86 32.32
CA ASN A 933 -66.10 -92.34 33.62
C ASN A 933 -65.53 -93.73 33.91
N MET A 934 -65.11 -93.95 35.15
CA MET A 934 -64.85 -95.28 35.68
C MET A 934 -66.17 -95.89 36.14
N ILE A 935 -66.44 -97.13 35.73
CA ILE A 935 -67.61 -97.89 36.16
C ILE A 935 -67.13 -99.18 36.85
N LEU A 936 -67.48 -99.32 38.13
CA LEU A 936 -67.30 -100.51 38.95
C LEU A 936 -68.62 -101.27 39.03
N SER A 937 -68.65 -102.47 38.44
CA SER A 937 -69.82 -103.34 38.39
C SER A 937 -69.65 -104.56 39.30
N ILE A 938 -70.60 -104.75 40.20
CA ILE A 938 -70.62 -105.85 41.18
C ILE A 938 -71.94 -106.62 40.99
N ALA A 939 -71.87 -107.88 40.61
CA ALA A 939 -73.04 -108.69 40.27
C ALA A 939 -73.10 -109.99 41.06
N ASP A 940 -74.11 -110.18 41.90
CA ASP A 940 -74.31 -111.44 42.63
C ASP A 940 -75.28 -112.40 41.90
N ASN A 941 -75.33 -113.66 42.33
CA ASN A 941 -76.27 -114.69 41.84
C ASN A 941 -77.32 -115.10 42.88
N GLY A 942 -77.57 -114.24 43.87
CA GLY A 942 -78.45 -114.48 44.99
C GLY A 942 -79.94 -114.30 44.67
N SER A 943 -80.74 -114.05 45.71
CA SER A 943 -82.20 -113.91 45.58
C SER A 943 -82.66 -112.64 44.85
N GLY A 944 -81.75 -111.69 44.60
CA GLY A 944 -82.07 -110.38 44.02
C GLY A 944 -82.87 -109.47 44.97
N ILE A 945 -83.05 -108.21 44.57
CA ILE A 945 -83.94 -107.27 45.25
C ILE A 945 -85.28 -107.23 44.48
N PRO A 946 -86.43 -107.60 45.09
CA PRO A 946 -87.73 -107.55 44.44
C PRO A 946 -88.06 -106.11 43.98
N ALA A 947 -88.57 -105.94 42.75
CA ALA A 947 -88.79 -104.62 42.13
C ALA A 947 -89.78 -103.71 42.90
N ASP A 948 -90.61 -104.29 43.78
CA ASP A 948 -91.62 -103.58 44.59
C ASP A 948 -91.15 -103.25 46.02
N GLU A 949 -89.93 -103.66 46.42
CA GLU A 949 -89.34 -103.46 47.75
C GLU A 949 -87.92 -102.85 47.69
N VAL A 950 -87.74 -101.73 46.97
CA VAL A 950 -86.56 -100.89 47.23
C VAL A 950 -86.90 -100.02 48.45
N PRO A 951 -86.35 -100.26 49.65
CA PRO A 951 -86.70 -99.47 50.82
C PRO A 951 -86.04 -98.10 50.65
N LEU A 952 -86.80 -97.11 50.21
CA LEU A 952 -86.49 -95.69 50.35
C LEU A 952 -86.30 -95.41 51.85
N GLY A 953 -85.07 -95.52 52.34
CA GLY A 953 -84.72 -95.32 53.75
C GLY A 953 -83.75 -96.32 54.37
N SER A 954 -83.28 -97.35 53.66
CA SER A 954 -82.15 -98.16 54.15
C SER A 954 -80.87 -97.30 54.14
N GLN A 955 -80.28 -97.06 55.33
CA GLN A 955 -79.16 -96.13 55.51
C GLN A 955 -77.94 -96.44 54.61
N GLY A 956 -77.71 -97.72 54.29
CA GLY A 956 -76.61 -98.16 53.43
C GLY A 956 -76.76 -97.72 51.96
N ILE A 957 -77.95 -97.92 51.35
CA ILE A 957 -78.17 -97.60 49.93
C ILE A 957 -78.21 -96.07 49.71
N ALA A 958 -78.85 -95.32 50.61
CA ALA A 958 -78.86 -93.87 50.55
C ALA A 958 -77.44 -93.28 50.64
N GLY A 959 -76.60 -93.81 51.54
CA GLY A 959 -75.21 -93.41 51.68
C GLY A 959 -74.35 -93.71 50.45
N MET A 960 -74.59 -94.82 49.74
CA MET A 960 -73.90 -95.11 48.48
C MET A 960 -74.26 -94.08 47.39
N HIS A 961 -75.55 -93.75 47.24
CA HIS A 961 -76.00 -92.74 46.27
C HIS A 961 -75.44 -91.34 46.57
N GLU A 962 -75.46 -90.92 47.84
CA GLU A 962 -74.95 -89.61 48.26
C GLU A 962 -73.45 -89.49 48.01
N ARG A 963 -72.65 -90.47 48.43
CA ARG A 963 -71.18 -90.44 48.26
C ARG A 963 -70.74 -90.42 46.81
N MET A 964 -71.42 -91.16 45.93
CA MET A 964 -71.13 -91.11 44.49
C MET A 964 -71.50 -89.75 43.90
N ARG A 965 -72.66 -89.19 44.28
CA ARG A 965 -73.12 -87.88 43.80
C ARG A 965 -72.20 -86.73 44.22
N ASP A 966 -71.71 -86.73 45.46
CA ASP A 966 -70.79 -85.70 45.99
C ASP A 966 -69.47 -85.62 45.20
N HIS A 967 -69.11 -86.72 44.52
CA HIS A 967 -67.92 -86.81 43.67
C HIS A 967 -68.25 -86.74 42.17
N GLY A 968 -69.46 -86.27 41.81
CA GLY A 968 -69.90 -86.10 40.43
C GLY A 968 -70.27 -87.41 39.72
N GLY A 969 -70.43 -88.49 40.47
CA GLY A 969 -70.76 -89.83 39.98
C GLY A 969 -72.21 -90.26 40.22
N SER A 970 -72.50 -91.52 39.92
CA SER A 970 -73.81 -92.15 40.11
C SER A 970 -73.70 -93.57 40.65
N CYS A 971 -74.78 -94.06 41.27
CA CYS A 971 -74.92 -95.43 41.73
C CYS A 971 -76.23 -95.97 41.13
N GLU A 972 -76.18 -97.11 40.45
CA GLU A 972 -77.35 -97.77 39.85
C GLU A 972 -77.44 -99.21 40.36
N ILE A 973 -78.64 -99.62 40.78
CA ILE A 973 -78.92 -100.96 41.29
C ILE A 973 -79.97 -101.60 40.39
N LEU A 974 -79.63 -102.73 39.79
CA LEU A 974 -80.41 -103.40 38.75
C LEU A 974 -80.66 -104.86 39.12
N ALA A 975 -81.84 -105.39 38.79
CA ALA A 975 -82.13 -106.81 38.94
C ALA A 975 -81.41 -107.63 37.84
N ARG A 976 -80.78 -108.74 38.22
CA ARG A 976 -80.08 -109.63 37.27
C ARG A 976 -81.08 -110.62 36.64
N PRO A 977 -81.14 -110.75 35.30
CA PRO A 977 -82.12 -111.63 34.62
C PRO A 977 -82.06 -113.11 35.01
N ALA A 978 -80.90 -113.59 35.45
CA ALA A 978 -80.68 -114.97 35.87
C ALA A 978 -80.89 -115.21 37.38
N GLY A 979 -81.41 -114.21 38.11
CA GLY A 979 -81.44 -114.17 39.58
C GLY A 979 -80.22 -113.44 40.15
N GLY A 980 -80.43 -112.57 41.15
CA GLY A 980 -79.40 -111.75 41.81
C GLY A 980 -79.53 -110.24 41.56
N THR A 981 -78.56 -109.47 42.05
CA THR A 981 -78.50 -108.00 41.91
C THR A 981 -77.21 -107.57 41.21
N ILE A 982 -77.27 -106.50 40.43
CA ILE A 982 -76.11 -105.81 39.84
C ILE A 982 -76.07 -104.39 40.42
N VAL A 983 -74.92 -103.99 40.96
CA VAL A 983 -74.66 -102.62 41.41
C VAL A 983 -73.54 -102.02 40.55
N ASN A 984 -73.84 -100.91 39.89
CA ASN A 984 -72.89 -100.12 39.11
C ASN A 984 -72.58 -98.82 39.84
N LEU A 985 -71.30 -98.60 40.16
CA LEU A 985 -70.79 -97.37 40.76
C LEU A 985 -69.97 -96.63 39.71
N THR A 986 -70.39 -95.41 39.37
CA THR A 986 -69.80 -94.61 38.28
C THR A 986 -69.16 -93.36 38.86
N LEU A 987 -67.92 -93.05 38.48
CA LEU A 987 -67.22 -91.81 38.86
C LEU A 987 -66.50 -91.18 37.67
N PRO A 988 -66.49 -89.84 37.54
CA PRO A 988 -65.76 -89.17 36.48
C PRO A 988 -64.24 -89.24 36.71
N LEU A 989 -63.53 -89.68 35.68
CA LEU A 989 -62.08 -89.54 35.61
C LEU A 989 -61.79 -88.10 35.18
N ARG A 990 -61.21 -87.29 36.06
CA ARG A 990 -60.80 -85.94 35.67
C ARG A 990 -59.63 -86.07 34.70
N SER A 991 -59.75 -85.46 33.52
CA SER A 991 -58.60 -85.22 32.64
C SER A 991 -57.58 -84.41 33.44
N SER A 992 -56.35 -84.90 33.56
CA SER A 992 -55.20 -84.10 33.96
C SER A 992 -55.09 -82.83 33.12
#